data_AF-A0A4S8I9I5-F1
#
_entry.id   AF-A0A4S8I9I5-F1
#
_cell.length_a   1.000
_cell.length_b   1.000
_cell.length_c   1.000
_cell.angle_alpha   90.00
_cell.angle_beta   90.00
_cell.angle_gamma   90.00
#
_symmetry.space_group_name_H-M   'P 1'
#
loop_
_entity.id
_entity.type
_entity.pdbx_description
1 polymer ?
#
loop_
_entity_poly.entity_id
_entity_poly.type
_entity_poly.pdbx_seq_one_letter_code
_entity_poly.pdbx_strand_id
1 'polypeptide(L)'
;MDSFHRNTERKEMIVSQVSFGGFDAKVSAKELADFLEYEAGIIWRCRVKTSWTPPESYPVFKGTDDAFDVSRKDDYGRVVPHAFVHFARPDAVKKAMDAAGKCELVLNGRPLRANVGTESSFRVNRRRTTDPFRFSNASVEIGNLVSRDEFLVSWKGPDSAVDFVIDPFDDCCKILFSKETAFYFKGLREMTLIMCDFKVEFLLRDINEVRVHKDAAPFVMQFQLISAPYVYYRTADDDIYTSVPFNLLDDEDPWIRTTDITPSGAIGRCNSYRISLSPRFGPKMERSLAYLREHGVAETRPRCRLVVRDEPGYGAHMSDPFFCIQNKKGINFATMFLVNALVHRGIVNQHQLTEEFFSLLRCQREMVNGTALMHILSYKHPIFDAPGRLKLVHEWLLRNPKLLRHSKFSDDIIEVRKLVITPTKAYCLPPEVELSNRVLRKYKEVADRFLRVTFMDEGMQQLNSNVLNYYVAPIVRDITSNSFPQKTTVFKRVKDILTNGFHLCGQKYSFLAFSSNQLRDRSAWFFAEVSGSITVATIRNWMGKFSNKNVAKCAARMGQCFSSTYATVNMTPNEVNSELEDIERNGYVFSDGIGKITPELALEVAQKLHLTEDPPSAYQIRYAGCKGVVAVWPGNDDGIKLSLRPSMNKFESNHTILEVVSWTRFQPGFLNRQIVTLLSSLKVPDSVFERMQDSMILKLNQILHDTDVAFEILTTSCAEQGNTAAMMLSAGFRPQSEPHLKAMLSCIRSTQLGDLLAKTKIFVPKGRLLMGCLDELGVLEHGQCFIQASTPSLENCLSKHGSRFSASQNNRQVIVGTVAIGKNPCLHPGDIRILEAVDVPELHHLVDCLIFPQRGDRPHTNEASGSDLDGDLYFVTWDENLLPPGKKSWVPMDYTPAEVKQLPRQILPQDIIDFYLKNMVNENHGVICNAHVVHADRSEHGALDENCLKLAELAATAVDFPKTGKIVTMPPTLKPKTYPDFMGKDDRLSYKSEKILGKLYRKIKDATDDELPSELPCTFEDLPYDTDLEIIGSLDYLADAWQNKVVYDRHLNALLAQYRVSSEGEVVTGHIWSLPKYNSRKQGELKERLKNAYSSLRKQFWHIFKTMSPDLLQLTDDEKCSLYEMKASAWYQVTYHPRWVKKYRELKEPDGDGVPARLSFAWIAADYLVRIKVRCQERGTPDSQKAN
;
A
#
# COMPACT_ATOMS: atom_id res chain seq x y z
N MET A 1 -24.40 39.31 -19.54
CA MET A 1 -23.41 39.80 -18.56
C MET A 1 -23.89 39.64 -17.10
N ASP A 2 -25.16 39.37 -16.82
CA ASP A 2 -25.67 39.13 -15.45
C ASP A 2 -25.48 37.72 -14.86
N SER A 3 -24.90 36.77 -15.62
CA SER A 3 -24.54 35.44 -15.10
C SER A 3 -23.14 35.40 -14.47
N PHE A 4 -22.29 36.39 -14.75
CA PHE A 4 -20.91 36.44 -14.27
C PHE A 4 -20.79 37.04 -12.87
N HIS A 5 -21.69 37.96 -12.48
CA HIS A 5 -21.70 38.55 -11.13
C HIS A 5 -22.30 37.66 -10.04
N ARG A 6 -23.18 36.70 -10.37
CA ARG A 6 -23.69 35.74 -9.36
C ARG A 6 -22.67 34.70 -8.89
N ASN A 7 -21.57 34.51 -9.61
CA ASN A 7 -20.52 33.56 -9.23
C ASN A 7 -19.39 34.19 -8.40
N THR A 8 -19.31 35.52 -8.32
CA THR A 8 -18.26 36.22 -7.56
C THR A 8 -18.67 36.52 -6.12
N GLU A 9 -19.97 36.62 -5.82
CA GLU A 9 -20.49 36.84 -4.45
C GLU A 9 -20.56 35.57 -3.57
N ARG A 10 -20.32 34.37 -4.12
CA ARG A 10 -20.38 33.10 -3.34
C ARG A 10 -19.12 32.76 -2.53
N LYS A 11 -18.15 33.68 -2.45
CA LYS A 11 -16.90 33.51 -1.66
C LYS A 11 -16.91 34.25 -0.32
N GLU A 12 -18.07 34.65 0.19
CA GLU A 12 -18.19 35.11 1.58
C GLU A 12 -18.07 33.94 2.56
N MET A 13 -17.59 34.22 3.78
CA MET A 13 -17.29 33.21 4.79
C MET A 13 -18.59 32.55 5.29
N ILE A 14 -18.96 31.41 4.71
CA ILE A 14 -20.18 30.66 5.03
C ILE A 14 -19.96 29.78 6.28
N VAL A 15 -19.58 30.39 7.39
CA VAL A 15 -19.51 29.71 8.68
C VAL A 15 -20.69 30.18 9.50
N SER A 16 -21.57 29.26 9.89
CA SER A 16 -22.63 29.54 10.87
C SER A 16 -22.28 29.06 12.28
N GLN A 17 -21.18 28.33 12.46
CA GLN A 17 -20.79 27.76 13.75
C GLN A 17 -19.59 28.48 14.38
N VAL A 18 -19.70 28.83 15.65
CA VAL A 18 -18.62 29.42 16.46
C VAL A 18 -18.51 28.66 17.77
N SER A 19 -17.27 28.43 18.20
CA SER A 19 -16.98 27.87 19.52
C SER A 19 -16.66 28.98 20.51
N PHE A 20 -17.30 28.99 21.67
CA PHE A 20 -17.09 29.98 22.72
C PHE A 20 -16.49 29.36 23.98
N GLY A 21 -15.77 30.14 24.77
CA GLY A 21 -15.45 29.79 26.15
C GLY A 21 -14.99 31.01 26.95
N GLY A 22 -14.48 30.80 28.16
CA GLY A 22 -14.16 31.90 29.09
C GLY A 22 -15.32 32.26 30.04
N PHE A 23 -16.37 31.45 30.10
CA PHE A 23 -17.50 31.59 31.02
C PHE A 23 -17.47 30.56 32.18
N ASP A 24 -18.31 30.75 33.19
CA ASP A 24 -18.38 29.89 34.38
C ASP A 24 -19.10 28.56 34.11
N ALA A 25 -18.78 27.50 34.87
CA ALA A 25 -19.40 26.18 34.73
C ALA A 25 -20.89 26.15 35.06
N LYS A 26 -21.41 27.19 35.73
CA LYS A 26 -22.83 27.35 36.05
C LYS A 26 -23.69 27.90 34.91
N VAL A 27 -23.08 28.41 33.83
CA VAL A 27 -23.82 29.00 32.71
C VAL A 27 -24.52 27.90 31.90
N SER A 28 -25.84 28.00 31.77
CA SER A 28 -26.62 27.07 30.93
C SER A 28 -26.54 27.41 29.44
N ALA A 29 -26.82 26.42 28.58
CA ALA A 29 -26.86 26.59 27.14
C ALA A 29 -27.92 27.60 26.71
N LYS A 30 -29.04 27.68 27.44
CA LYS A 30 -30.09 28.66 27.21
C LYS A 30 -29.64 30.07 27.60
N GLU A 31 -29.05 30.26 28.78
CA GLU A 31 -28.52 31.57 29.19
C GLU A 31 -27.48 32.11 28.22
N LEU A 32 -26.56 31.24 27.76
CA LEU A 32 -25.56 31.62 26.77
C LEU A 32 -26.20 31.94 25.40
N ALA A 33 -27.23 31.19 25.00
CA ALA A 33 -27.95 31.44 23.76
C ALA A 33 -28.68 32.79 23.82
N ASP A 34 -29.46 33.05 24.87
CA ASP A 34 -30.22 34.30 25.03
C ASP A 34 -29.28 35.53 25.02
N PHE A 35 -28.11 35.44 25.68
CA PHE A 35 -27.09 36.48 25.65
C PHE A 35 -26.52 36.72 24.25
N LEU A 36 -26.12 35.65 23.54
CA LEU A 36 -25.54 35.75 22.21
C LEU A 36 -26.58 36.15 21.14
N GLU A 37 -27.87 35.82 21.34
CA GLU A 37 -28.96 36.30 20.48
C GLU A 37 -29.15 37.81 20.58
N TYR A 38 -29.05 38.36 21.80
CA TYR A 38 -29.09 39.80 22.05
C TYR A 38 -27.88 40.53 21.46
N GLU A 39 -26.67 40.02 21.70
CA GLU A 39 -25.42 40.69 21.30
C GLU A 39 -25.09 40.51 19.81
N ALA A 40 -25.31 39.32 19.24
CA ALA A 40 -24.87 38.98 17.89
C ALA A 40 -26.02 38.70 16.92
N GLY A 41 -26.91 37.77 17.25
CA GLY A 41 -28.08 37.44 16.43
C GLY A 41 -28.60 36.01 16.63
N ILE A 42 -29.69 35.67 15.95
CA ILE A 42 -30.49 34.45 16.14
C ILE A 42 -29.62 33.17 16.15
N ILE A 43 -29.89 32.29 17.12
CA ILE A 43 -29.18 31.02 17.33
C ILE A 43 -30.11 29.84 17.04
N TRP A 44 -29.63 28.88 16.25
CA TRP A 44 -30.30 27.62 15.97
C TRP A 44 -30.01 26.55 17.02
N ARG A 45 -28.76 26.48 17.51
CA ARG A 45 -28.34 25.55 18.56
C ARG A 45 -27.19 26.11 19.37
N CYS A 46 -27.25 25.94 20.68
CA CYS A 46 -26.15 26.16 21.61
C CYS A 46 -25.93 24.86 22.41
N ARG A 47 -24.73 24.28 22.33
CA ARG A 47 -24.32 23.12 23.14
C ARG A 47 -23.22 23.55 24.08
N VAL A 48 -23.47 23.58 25.39
CA VAL A 48 -22.48 23.83 26.44
C VAL A 48 -21.91 22.50 26.93
N LYS A 49 -20.59 22.37 26.85
CA LYS A 49 -19.84 21.17 27.21
C LYS A 49 -19.00 21.44 28.45
N THR A 50 -19.26 20.66 29.51
CA THR A 50 -18.45 20.64 30.74
C THR A 50 -17.84 19.27 31.02
N SER A 51 -18.16 18.27 30.21
CA SER A 51 -17.61 16.91 30.26
C SER A 51 -16.45 16.74 29.28
N TRP A 52 -15.47 15.90 29.61
CA TRP A 52 -14.45 15.42 28.67
C TRP A 52 -14.00 14.02 29.04
N THR A 53 -13.35 13.34 28.10
CA THR A 53 -12.65 12.09 28.41
C THR A 53 -11.56 12.40 29.44
N PRO A 54 -11.57 11.76 30.62
CA PRO A 54 -10.61 12.09 31.66
C PRO A 54 -9.17 11.75 31.22
N PRO A 55 -8.17 12.57 31.54
CA PRO A 55 -6.78 12.34 31.16
C PRO A 55 -6.26 10.97 31.62
N GLU A 56 -5.48 10.30 30.77
CA GLU A 56 -4.87 8.99 31.05
C GLU A 56 -5.86 7.88 31.45
N SER A 57 -7.15 8.06 31.14
CA SER A 57 -8.20 7.05 31.31
C SER A 57 -8.58 6.40 29.98
N TYR A 58 -9.17 5.21 30.05
CA TYR A 58 -9.69 4.49 28.90
C TYR A 58 -11.09 3.96 29.23
N PRO A 59 -12.04 4.02 28.28
CA PRO A 59 -13.31 3.35 28.44
C PRO A 59 -13.08 1.82 28.51
N VAL A 60 -13.85 1.17 29.37
CA VAL A 60 -13.83 -0.27 29.60
C VAL A 60 -15.11 -0.84 29.03
N PHE A 61 -14.98 -1.66 27.98
CA PHE A 61 -16.11 -2.34 27.33
C PHE A 61 -16.24 -3.82 27.71
N LYS A 62 -15.33 -4.30 28.57
CA LYS A 62 -15.33 -5.67 29.10
C LYS A 62 -16.30 -5.75 30.28
N GLY A 63 -17.09 -6.83 30.38
CA GLY A 63 -18.13 -7.02 31.39
C GLY A 63 -17.64 -6.70 32.80
N THR A 64 -18.39 -5.89 33.53
CA THR A 64 -18.05 -5.30 34.83
C THR A 64 -18.27 -6.24 36.03
N ASP A 65 -18.54 -7.52 35.80
CA ASP A 65 -19.21 -8.36 36.81
C ASP A 65 -18.30 -8.95 37.89
N ASP A 66 -16.97 -8.90 37.78
CA ASP A 66 -16.10 -9.46 38.81
C ASP A 66 -15.01 -8.46 39.28
N ALA A 67 -15.21 -7.95 40.51
CA ALA A 67 -14.18 -7.42 41.43
C ALA A 67 -13.87 -5.90 41.50
N PHE A 68 -14.74 -5.00 41.00
CA PHE A 68 -14.56 -3.54 41.23
C PHE A 68 -15.80 -2.91 41.88
N ASP A 69 -15.59 -2.13 42.94
CA ASP A 69 -16.62 -1.33 43.59
C ASP A 69 -16.90 -0.10 42.72
N VAL A 70 -17.88 -0.21 41.81
CA VAL A 70 -18.27 0.86 40.88
C VAL A 70 -19.15 1.86 41.62
N SER A 71 -18.54 2.91 42.17
CA SER A 71 -19.27 4.02 42.78
C SER A 71 -19.44 5.19 41.80
N ARG A 72 -20.65 5.74 41.72
CA ARG A 72 -20.93 6.96 40.95
C ARG A 72 -20.32 8.16 41.69
N LYS A 73 -19.07 8.48 41.36
CA LYS A 73 -18.39 9.69 41.84
C LYS A 73 -18.29 10.70 40.70
N ASP A 74 -18.93 11.86 40.88
CA ASP A 74 -18.82 13.02 39.99
C ASP A 74 -17.53 13.83 40.22
N ASP A 75 -16.62 13.34 41.07
CA ASP A 75 -15.44 14.04 41.57
C ASP A 75 -14.20 13.87 40.66
N TYR A 76 -14.42 13.88 39.34
CA TYR A 76 -13.35 13.90 38.35
C TYR A 76 -13.24 15.29 37.72
N GLY A 77 -12.00 15.73 37.44
CA GLY A 77 -11.74 17.06 36.89
C GLY A 77 -12.51 17.30 35.58
N ARG A 78 -13.49 18.21 35.61
CA ARG A 78 -14.28 18.64 34.45
C ARG A 78 -13.43 19.50 33.52
N VAL A 79 -13.76 19.50 32.22
CA VAL A 79 -13.09 20.39 31.26
C VAL A 79 -13.52 21.82 31.49
N VAL A 80 -12.67 22.77 31.10
CA VAL A 80 -13.05 24.19 31.10
C VAL A 80 -14.32 24.37 30.26
N PRO A 81 -15.36 25.03 30.80
CA PRO A 81 -16.62 25.24 30.10
C PRO A 81 -16.39 25.91 28.75
N HIS A 82 -16.98 25.30 27.73
CA HIS A 82 -16.96 25.81 26.36
C HIS A 82 -18.27 25.44 25.67
N ALA A 83 -18.62 26.14 24.60
CA ALA A 83 -19.86 25.94 23.88
C ALA A 83 -19.64 25.89 22.37
N PHE A 84 -20.47 25.12 21.68
CA PHE A 84 -20.57 25.11 20.22
C PHE A 84 -21.91 25.73 19.83
N VAL A 85 -21.87 26.86 19.12
CA VAL A 85 -23.04 27.68 18.83
C VAL A 85 -23.24 27.79 17.32
N HIS A 86 -24.42 27.44 16.84
CA HIS A 86 -24.86 27.62 15.45
C HIS A 86 -25.77 28.83 15.34
N PHE A 87 -25.31 29.86 14.63
CA PHE A 87 -26.08 31.04 14.27
C PHE A 87 -26.92 30.81 13.01
N ALA A 88 -28.05 31.50 12.93
CA ALA A 88 -28.92 31.46 11.75
C ALA A 88 -28.30 32.12 10.51
N ARG A 89 -27.44 33.13 10.71
CA ARG A 89 -26.84 33.93 9.65
C ARG A 89 -25.31 34.05 9.82
N PRO A 90 -24.52 33.97 8.74
CA PRO A 90 -23.07 34.21 8.80
C PRO A 90 -22.70 35.62 9.31
N ASP A 91 -23.53 36.62 9.05
CA ASP A 91 -23.30 37.99 9.54
C ASP A 91 -23.23 38.06 11.08
N ALA A 92 -24.05 37.25 11.76
CA ALA A 92 -24.06 37.15 13.22
C ALA A 92 -22.77 36.48 13.74
N VAL A 93 -22.22 35.52 13.00
CA VAL A 93 -20.90 34.93 13.30
C VAL A 93 -19.81 35.98 13.24
N LYS A 94 -19.77 36.78 12.17
CA LYS A 94 -18.78 37.86 12.03
C LYS A 94 -18.91 38.87 13.16
N LYS A 95 -20.14 39.32 13.46
CA LYS A 95 -20.42 40.24 14.57
C LYS A 95 -19.96 39.68 15.92
N ALA A 96 -20.26 38.41 16.20
CA ALA A 96 -19.84 37.76 17.45
C ALA A 96 -18.31 37.62 17.55
N MET A 97 -17.64 37.27 16.45
CA MET A 97 -16.17 37.14 16.41
C MET A 97 -15.47 38.50 16.60
N ASP A 98 -15.97 39.55 15.94
CA ASP A 98 -15.43 40.90 16.06
C ASP A 98 -15.61 41.45 17.49
N ALA A 99 -16.79 41.25 18.08
CA ALA A 99 -17.08 41.65 19.46
C ALA A 99 -16.25 40.86 20.48
N ALA A 100 -16.09 39.54 20.30
CA ALA A 100 -15.21 38.71 21.12
C ALA A 100 -13.74 39.16 21.01
N GLY A 101 -13.26 39.46 19.80
CA GLY A 101 -11.89 39.92 19.55
C GLY A 101 -11.56 41.27 20.20
N LYS A 102 -12.58 42.12 20.39
CA LYS A 102 -12.48 43.40 21.13
C LYS A 102 -12.75 43.28 22.62
N CYS A 103 -13.02 42.06 23.13
CA CYS A 103 -13.44 41.80 24.51
C CYS A 103 -14.76 42.49 24.93
N GLU A 104 -15.67 42.75 23.97
CA GLU A 104 -16.96 43.40 24.20
C GLU A 104 -18.04 42.40 24.68
N LEU A 105 -17.90 41.10 24.35
CA LEU A 105 -18.81 40.05 24.82
C LEU A 105 -18.48 39.67 26.28
N VAL A 106 -19.10 40.34 27.25
CA VAL A 106 -18.89 40.09 28.68
C VAL A 106 -20.11 39.42 29.31
N LEU A 107 -20.01 38.13 29.65
CA LEU A 107 -21.05 37.37 30.33
C LEU A 107 -20.67 37.17 31.80
N ASN A 108 -21.54 37.58 32.74
CA ASN A 108 -21.32 37.49 34.18
C ASN A 108 -19.95 38.07 34.63
N GLY A 109 -19.55 39.20 34.04
CA GLY A 109 -18.29 39.89 34.35
C GLY A 109 -17.03 39.25 33.77
N ARG A 110 -17.15 38.25 32.88
CA ARG A 110 -16.01 37.62 32.19
C ARG A 110 -16.10 37.78 30.67
N PRO A 111 -15.01 38.20 30.00
CA PRO A 111 -15.00 38.30 28.54
C PRO A 111 -14.98 36.91 27.89
N LEU A 112 -15.85 36.70 26.91
CA LEU A 112 -15.90 35.48 26.11
C LEU A 112 -14.77 35.45 25.09
N ARG A 113 -14.16 34.27 24.92
CA ARG A 113 -13.27 33.95 23.79
C ARG A 113 -14.07 33.20 22.73
N ALA A 114 -13.88 33.56 21.47
CA ALA A 114 -14.53 32.91 20.34
C ALA A 114 -13.49 32.32 19.38
N ASN A 115 -13.77 31.15 18.82
CA ASN A 115 -12.95 30.48 17.82
C ASN A 115 -13.84 29.95 16.70
N VAL A 116 -13.47 30.23 15.46
CA VAL A 116 -14.02 29.59 14.27
C VAL A 116 -13.08 28.46 13.87
N GLY A 117 -13.52 27.21 14.04
CA GLY A 117 -12.75 26.03 13.64
C GLY A 117 -12.33 26.12 12.17
N THR A 118 -11.06 25.80 11.88
CA THR A 118 -10.50 25.94 10.52
C THR A 118 -11.09 24.95 9.49
N GLU A 119 -11.78 23.88 9.93
CA GLU A 119 -12.39 22.86 9.05
C GLU A 119 -13.89 23.07 8.76
N SER A 120 -14.59 23.91 9.55
CA SER A 120 -16.06 24.02 9.51
C SER A 120 -16.58 24.68 8.22
N SER A 121 -15.90 25.73 7.74
CA SER A 121 -16.35 26.53 6.57
C SER A 121 -16.57 25.73 5.28
N PHE A 122 -15.77 24.68 5.05
CA PHE A 122 -15.82 23.89 3.81
C PHE A 122 -16.86 22.77 3.86
N ARG A 123 -16.93 22.04 5.00
CA ARG A 123 -17.96 21.01 5.22
C ARG A 123 -19.37 21.62 5.14
N VAL A 124 -19.54 22.82 5.69
CA VAL A 124 -20.82 23.55 5.67
C VAL A 124 -21.23 23.93 4.25
N ASN A 125 -20.29 24.36 3.40
CA ASN A 125 -20.59 24.82 2.04
C ASN A 125 -21.05 23.73 1.08
N ARG A 126 -20.42 22.55 1.11
CA ARG A 126 -20.83 21.43 0.26
C ARG A 126 -22.11 20.73 0.77
N ARG A 127 -22.32 20.63 2.09
CA ARG A 127 -23.52 19.98 2.65
C ARG A 127 -24.83 20.71 2.35
N ARG A 128 -24.79 21.99 1.97
CA ARG A 128 -26.00 22.78 1.63
C ARG A 128 -26.78 22.26 0.42
N THR A 129 -26.23 21.34 -0.38
CA THR A 129 -26.91 20.82 -1.57
C THR A 129 -27.62 19.47 -1.37
N THR A 130 -27.32 18.73 -0.29
CA THR A 130 -27.83 17.35 -0.12
C THR A 130 -28.05 17.00 1.35
N ASP A 131 -29.31 16.78 1.74
CA ASP A 131 -29.69 16.40 3.11
C ASP A 131 -29.47 14.90 3.39
N PRO A 132 -29.02 14.51 4.61
CA PRO A 132 -28.87 13.11 4.98
C PRO A 132 -30.21 12.43 5.28
N PHE A 133 -30.29 11.14 4.96
CA PHE A 133 -31.44 10.31 5.31
C PHE A 133 -31.36 9.83 6.76
N ARG A 134 -31.82 10.65 7.71
CA ARG A 134 -31.93 10.28 9.14
C ARG A 134 -33.22 9.51 9.46
N PHE A 135 -33.09 8.41 10.20
CA PHE A 135 -34.14 7.55 10.70
C PHE A 135 -34.03 7.43 12.23
N SER A 136 -34.86 8.19 12.94
CA SER A 136 -34.83 8.26 14.40
C SER A 136 -35.68 7.19 15.07
N ASN A 137 -35.24 6.72 16.23
CA ASN A 137 -35.80 5.58 16.96
C ASN A 137 -35.76 4.29 16.12
N ALA A 138 -34.64 4.06 15.46
CA ALA A 138 -34.35 2.78 14.83
C ALA A 138 -34.01 1.73 15.91
N SER A 139 -34.16 0.45 15.58
CA SER A 139 -33.59 -0.65 16.36
C SER A 139 -32.49 -1.31 15.55
N VAL A 140 -31.39 -1.65 16.22
CA VAL A 140 -30.17 -2.16 15.59
C VAL A 140 -29.82 -3.51 16.19
N GLU A 141 -29.64 -4.50 15.32
CA GLU A 141 -29.14 -5.83 15.69
C GLU A 141 -27.95 -6.17 14.81
N ILE A 142 -26.86 -6.62 15.43
CA ILE A 142 -25.62 -7.04 14.76
C ILE A 142 -25.51 -8.54 14.90
N GLY A 143 -25.21 -9.23 13.81
CA GLY A 143 -25.20 -10.68 13.78
C GLY A 143 -24.73 -11.28 12.46
N ASN A 144 -25.00 -12.57 12.27
CA ASN A 144 -24.64 -13.30 11.05
C ASN A 144 -25.85 -14.04 10.48
N LEU A 145 -25.95 -14.06 9.15
CA LEU A 145 -26.85 -14.98 8.45
C LEU A 145 -26.23 -16.37 8.43
N VAL A 146 -26.92 -17.36 9.03
CA VAL A 146 -26.47 -18.76 9.07
C VAL A 146 -27.05 -19.56 7.90
N SER A 147 -28.25 -19.20 7.47
CA SER A 147 -28.88 -19.67 6.23
C SER A 147 -29.46 -18.47 5.45
N ARG A 148 -30.10 -18.73 4.31
CA ARG A 148 -30.79 -17.67 3.55
C ARG A 148 -31.89 -16.97 4.37
N ASP A 149 -32.49 -17.70 5.31
CA ASP A 149 -33.69 -17.31 6.03
C ASP A 149 -33.50 -17.28 7.56
N GLU A 150 -32.28 -17.48 8.08
CA GLU A 150 -31.99 -17.47 9.53
C GLU A 150 -30.86 -16.49 9.88
N PHE A 151 -31.14 -15.59 10.82
CA PHE A 151 -30.21 -14.59 11.34
C PHE A 151 -30.01 -14.79 12.85
N LEU A 152 -28.75 -14.97 13.24
CA LEU A 152 -28.35 -15.06 14.64
C LEU A 152 -27.84 -13.71 15.13
N VAL A 153 -28.48 -13.17 16.17
CA VAL A 153 -28.15 -11.92 16.82
C VAL A 153 -27.01 -12.14 17.79
N SER A 154 -25.96 -11.34 17.65
CA SER A 154 -24.76 -11.36 18.49
C SER A 154 -24.67 -10.14 19.42
N TRP A 155 -25.36 -9.06 19.06
CA TRP A 155 -25.51 -7.86 19.88
C TRP A 155 -26.75 -7.08 19.47
N LYS A 156 -27.45 -6.50 20.45
CA LYS A 156 -28.57 -5.59 20.27
C LYS A 156 -28.16 -4.19 20.73
N GLY A 157 -28.49 -3.19 19.93
CA GLY A 157 -28.35 -1.79 20.32
C GLY A 157 -29.30 -1.40 21.44
N PRO A 158 -29.17 -0.19 21.99
CA PRO A 158 -30.10 0.33 23.00
C PRO A 158 -31.57 0.27 22.55
N ASP A 159 -32.49 0.05 23.49
CA ASP A 159 -33.93 -0.12 23.20
C ASP A 159 -34.61 1.16 22.69
N SER A 160 -33.99 2.32 22.90
CA SER A 160 -34.52 3.61 22.43
C SER A 160 -33.39 4.59 22.09
N ALA A 161 -33.73 5.69 21.42
CA ALA A 161 -32.81 6.78 21.07
C ALA A 161 -31.62 6.39 20.16
N VAL A 162 -31.82 5.42 19.25
CA VAL A 162 -30.86 5.13 18.18
C VAL A 162 -31.27 5.85 16.89
N ASP A 163 -30.32 6.58 16.30
CA ASP A 163 -30.45 7.18 14.98
C ASP A 163 -29.64 6.40 13.95
N PHE A 164 -30.29 5.98 12.86
CA PHE A 164 -29.61 5.49 11.67
C PHE A 164 -29.60 6.58 10.61
N VAL A 165 -28.44 6.87 10.02
CA VAL A 165 -28.25 7.94 9.04
C VAL A 165 -27.55 7.37 7.82
N ILE A 166 -28.12 7.55 6.63
CA ILE A 166 -27.42 7.39 5.36
C ILE A 166 -27.05 8.80 4.91
N ASP A 167 -25.75 9.09 4.78
CA ASP A 167 -25.21 10.41 4.52
C ASP A 167 -24.61 10.47 3.10
N PRO A 168 -25.35 11.04 2.13
CA PRO A 168 -24.87 11.18 0.75
C PRO A 168 -23.64 12.07 0.59
N PHE A 169 -23.35 12.90 1.59
CA PHE A 169 -22.21 13.81 1.52
C PHE A 169 -20.89 13.10 1.85
N ASP A 170 -20.91 12.24 2.87
CA ASP A 170 -19.73 11.49 3.33
C ASP A 170 -19.62 10.10 2.67
N ASP A 171 -20.56 9.74 1.78
CA ASP A 171 -20.72 8.40 1.21
C ASP A 171 -20.67 7.30 2.26
N CYS A 172 -21.39 7.50 3.37
CA CYS A 172 -21.38 6.57 4.49
C CYS A 172 -22.73 6.43 5.20
N CYS A 173 -22.86 5.36 5.97
CA CYS A 173 -23.94 5.09 6.88
C CYS A 173 -23.44 5.21 8.33
N LYS A 174 -24.24 5.78 9.22
CA LYS A 174 -23.91 6.03 10.63
C LYS A 174 -25.02 5.48 11.53
N ILE A 175 -24.65 4.81 12.61
CA ILE A 175 -25.52 4.42 13.72
C ILE A 175 -25.06 5.23 14.93
N LEU A 176 -25.95 6.05 15.48
CA LEU A 176 -25.68 6.97 16.59
C LEU A 176 -26.56 6.61 17.78
N PHE A 177 -25.98 6.52 18.98
CA PHE A 177 -26.71 6.25 20.22
C PHE A 177 -25.88 6.64 21.44
N SER A 178 -26.50 6.79 22.61
CA SER A 178 -25.80 7.12 23.86
C SER A 178 -25.88 5.95 24.86
N LYS A 179 -24.82 5.73 25.64
CA LYS A 179 -24.73 4.64 26.63
C LYS A 179 -23.76 4.98 27.77
N GLU A 180 -24.09 4.54 29.00
CA GLU A 180 -23.23 4.73 30.17
C GLU A 180 -22.00 3.83 30.03
N THR A 181 -20.82 4.43 30.21
CA THR A 181 -19.54 3.76 29.96
C THR A 181 -18.63 3.94 31.15
N ALA A 182 -18.04 2.84 31.62
CA ALA A 182 -17.07 2.85 32.72
C ALA A 182 -15.69 3.29 32.22
N PHE A 183 -14.99 4.13 32.99
CA PHE A 183 -13.62 4.58 32.74
C PHE A 183 -12.69 4.14 33.87
N TYR A 184 -11.52 3.63 33.51
CA TYR A 184 -10.46 3.27 34.46
C TYR A 184 -9.43 4.39 34.59
N PHE A 185 -9.18 4.86 35.81
CA PHE A 185 -8.18 5.89 36.11
C PHE A 185 -6.87 5.29 36.61
N LYS A 186 -5.76 5.73 36.03
CA LYS A 186 -4.44 5.26 36.42
C LYS A 186 -4.11 5.69 37.86
N GLY A 187 -3.91 4.72 38.76
CA GLY A 187 -3.54 4.95 40.16
C GLY A 187 -4.70 4.89 41.15
N LEU A 188 -5.95 4.82 40.67
CA LEU A 188 -7.13 4.57 41.49
C LEU A 188 -7.58 3.11 41.29
N ARG A 189 -8.08 2.48 42.36
CA ARG A 189 -8.74 1.15 42.27
C ARG A 189 -10.22 1.26 41.88
N GLU A 190 -10.71 2.47 41.60
CA GLU A 190 -12.12 2.77 41.38
C GLU A 190 -12.39 3.10 39.89
N MET A 191 -13.60 2.78 39.41
CA MET A 191 -14.09 3.13 38.06
C MET A 191 -15.19 4.20 38.17
N THR A 192 -15.29 5.08 37.18
CA THR A 192 -16.37 6.09 37.08
C THR A 192 -17.23 5.82 35.86
N LEU A 193 -18.55 5.97 36.01
CA LEU A 193 -19.51 5.90 34.91
C LEU A 193 -19.69 7.29 34.29
N ILE A 194 -19.54 7.38 32.96
CA ILE A 194 -19.72 8.62 32.19
C ILE A 194 -20.67 8.34 31.02
N MET A 195 -21.61 9.25 30.77
CA MET A 195 -22.52 9.17 29.63
C MET A 195 -21.74 9.45 28.34
N CYS A 196 -21.79 8.53 27.38
CA CYS A 196 -21.06 8.67 26.10
C CYS A 196 -21.99 8.51 24.90
N ASP A 197 -21.80 9.35 23.88
CA ASP A 197 -22.33 9.16 22.54
C ASP A 197 -21.40 8.21 21.78
N PHE A 198 -21.97 7.28 21.05
CA PHE A 198 -21.29 6.35 20.18
C PHE A 198 -21.68 6.57 18.72
N LYS A 199 -20.70 6.40 17.84
CA LYS A 199 -20.91 6.42 16.38
C LYS A 199 -20.28 5.18 15.76
N VAL A 200 -21.10 4.35 15.14
CA VAL A 200 -20.66 3.24 14.27
C VAL A 200 -20.88 3.66 12.82
N GLU A 201 -19.82 3.74 12.03
CA GLU A 201 -19.80 4.32 10.69
C GLU A 201 -19.23 3.33 9.68
N PHE A 202 -19.89 3.13 8.53
CA PHE A 202 -19.39 2.30 7.43
C PHE A 202 -19.63 2.97 6.09
N LEU A 203 -18.69 2.81 5.17
CA LEU A 203 -18.72 3.49 3.87
C LEU A 203 -19.62 2.72 2.89
N LEU A 204 -20.22 3.43 1.93
CA LEU A 204 -21.06 2.83 0.89
C LEU A 204 -20.33 1.74 0.10
N ARG A 205 -19.05 1.98 -0.22
CA ARG A 205 -18.18 1.02 -0.92
C ARG A 205 -17.89 -0.28 -0.16
N ASP A 206 -18.14 -0.28 1.16
CA ASP A 206 -17.94 -1.46 2.02
C ASP A 206 -19.25 -2.26 2.19
N ILE A 207 -20.35 -1.85 1.55
CA ILE A 207 -21.64 -2.56 1.54
C ILE A 207 -21.66 -3.53 0.36
N ASN A 208 -21.79 -4.82 0.65
CA ASN A 208 -21.91 -5.87 -0.37
C ASN A 208 -23.33 -5.92 -0.95
N GLU A 209 -24.33 -6.00 -0.07
CA GLU A 209 -25.74 -6.03 -0.44
C GLU A 209 -26.62 -5.45 0.67
N VAL A 210 -27.81 -5.00 0.30
CA VAL A 210 -28.87 -4.59 1.20
C VAL A 210 -30.11 -5.45 0.94
N ARG A 211 -30.58 -6.15 1.97
CA ARG A 211 -31.85 -6.90 1.93
C ARG A 211 -32.96 -6.10 2.59
N VAL A 212 -34.08 -5.96 1.90
CA VAL A 212 -35.21 -5.15 2.37
C VAL A 212 -36.41 -6.05 2.63
N HIS A 213 -36.95 -5.99 3.84
CA HIS A 213 -38.16 -6.73 4.24
C HIS A 213 -39.28 -5.74 4.60
N LYS A 214 -40.43 -5.86 3.92
CA LYS A 214 -41.60 -4.96 4.07
C LYS A 214 -42.91 -5.66 4.37
N ASP A 215 -42.92 -6.98 4.39
CA ASP A 215 -44.17 -7.77 4.44
C ASP A 215 -44.94 -7.58 5.76
N ALA A 216 -44.26 -7.15 6.83
CA ALA A 216 -44.85 -6.75 8.10
C ALA A 216 -44.04 -5.61 8.74
N ALA A 217 -44.69 -4.80 9.58
CA ALA A 217 -44.00 -3.81 10.42
C ALA A 217 -43.23 -4.50 11.57
N PRO A 218 -42.05 -4.01 11.97
CA PRO A 218 -41.31 -2.87 11.42
C PRO A 218 -40.66 -3.17 10.05
N PHE A 219 -40.42 -2.14 9.24
CA PHE A 219 -39.64 -2.28 8.00
C PHE A 219 -38.18 -2.52 8.33
N VAL A 220 -37.50 -3.40 7.59
CA VAL A 220 -36.13 -3.79 7.90
C VAL A 220 -35.22 -3.56 6.70
N MET A 221 -34.12 -2.83 6.93
CA MET A 221 -32.95 -2.81 6.06
C MET A 221 -31.83 -3.64 6.69
N GLN A 222 -31.42 -4.71 6.02
CA GLN A 222 -30.31 -5.53 6.46
C GLN A 222 -29.10 -5.34 5.54
N PHE A 223 -28.03 -4.78 6.09
CA PHE A 223 -26.79 -4.52 5.38
C PHE A 223 -25.82 -5.68 5.60
N GLN A 224 -25.22 -6.19 4.52
CA GLN A 224 -24.07 -7.08 4.59
C GLN A 224 -22.81 -6.30 4.24
N LEU A 225 -21.88 -6.22 5.19
CA LEU A 225 -20.64 -5.47 5.04
C LEU A 225 -19.47 -6.38 4.63
N ILE A 226 -18.57 -5.85 3.80
CA ILE A 226 -17.32 -6.49 3.38
C ILE A 226 -16.23 -6.27 4.44
N SER A 227 -16.24 -5.08 5.07
CA SER A 227 -15.27 -4.62 6.07
C SER A 227 -16.00 -4.28 7.37
N ALA A 228 -15.32 -4.44 8.51
CA ALA A 228 -15.87 -4.00 9.80
C ALA A 228 -16.02 -2.46 9.85
N PRO A 229 -17.04 -1.93 10.56
CA PRO A 229 -17.28 -0.49 10.60
C PRO A 229 -16.29 0.23 11.53
N TYR A 230 -16.13 1.54 11.29
CA TYR A 230 -15.45 2.45 12.19
C TYR A 230 -16.31 2.70 13.44
N VAL A 231 -15.67 2.73 14.61
CA VAL A 231 -16.32 2.95 15.91
C VAL A 231 -15.67 4.13 16.63
N TYR A 232 -16.50 5.06 17.06
CA TYR A 232 -16.11 6.28 17.77
C TYR A 232 -16.96 6.47 19.03
N TYR A 233 -16.46 7.26 19.97
CA TYR A 233 -17.23 7.78 21.09
C TYR A 233 -16.88 9.24 21.40
N ARG A 234 -17.74 9.93 22.13
CA ARG A 234 -17.47 11.21 22.81
C ARG A 234 -18.35 11.33 24.05
N THR A 235 -18.03 12.21 24.99
CA THR A 235 -18.85 12.40 26.19
C THR A 235 -20.15 13.14 25.86
N ALA A 236 -21.26 12.76 26.50
CA ALA A 236 -22.62 13.15 26.14
C ALA A 236 -23.37 13.98 27.22
N ASP A 237 -22.82 14.15 28.43
CA ASP A 237 -23.42 14.93 29.52
C ASP A 237 -23.30 16.46 29.28
N ASP A 238 -23.86 16.91 28.16
CA ASP A 238 -23.80 18.29 27.69
C ASP A 238 -25.18 18.96 27.78
N ASP A 239 -25.20 20.26 28.07
CA ASP A 239 -26.43 21.05 28.06
C ASP A 239 -26.68 21.58 26.64
N ILE A 240 -27.85 21.27 26.05
CA ILE A 240 -28.16 21.58 24.64
C ILE A 240 -29.46 22.37 24.55
N TYR A 241 -29.36 23.61 24.09
CA TYR A 241 -30.49 24.41 23.63
C TYR A 241 -30.59 24.33 22.11
N THR A 242 -31.77 23.99 21.58
CA THR A 242 -32.05 23.97 20.13
C THR A 242 -33.37 24.68 19.88
N SER A 243 -33.37 25.68 18.98
CA SER A 243 -34.55 26.49 18.64
C SER A 243 -35.24 26.06 17.34
N VAL A 244 -34.64 25.13 16.59
CA VAL A 244 -35.13 24.69 15.28
C VAL A 244 -35.46 23.19 15.23
N PRO A 245 -36.49 22.78 14.46
CA PRO A 245 -36.91 21.39 14.35
C PRO A 245 -36.15 20.58 13.28
N PHE A 246 -35.30 21.22 12.47
CA PHE A 246 -34.53 20.56 11.40
C PHE A 246 -33.13 20.14 11.86
N ASN A 247 -32.52 19.20 11.15
CA ASN A 247 -31.19 18.69 11.49
C ASN A 247 -30.10 19.74 11.21
N LEU A 248 -29.25 19.98 12.19
CA LEU A 248 -28.03 20.75 12.03
C LEU A 248 -26.83 19.84 11.79
N LEU A 249 -25.75 20.44 11.30
CA LEU A 249 -24.45 19.76 11.18
C LEU A 249 -23.96 19.31 12.56
N ASP A 250 -23.19 18.23 12.57
CA ASP A 250 -22.47 17.85 13.79
C ASP A 250 -21.53 18.99 14.18
N ASP A 251 -21.38 19.20 15.49
CA ASP A 251 -20.52 20.27 16.00
C ASP A 251 -19.03 19.92 15.91
N GLU A 252 -18.17 20.85 16.32
CA GLU A 252 -16.71 20.68 16.31
C GLU A 252 -16.22 19.92 17.56
N ASP A 253 -17.13 19.23 18.27
CA ASP A 253 -16.79 18.35 19.39
C ASP A 253 -16.18 17.05 18.86
N PRO A 254 -14.89 16.80 19.10
CA PRO A 254 -14.16 15.77 18.38
C PRO A 254 -14.58 14.34 18.78
N TRP A 255 -14.88 13.52 17.76
CA TRP A 255 -15.10 12.08 17.92
C TRP A 255 -13.78 11.34 18.21
N ILE A 256 -13.77 10.50 19.25
CA ILE A 256 -12.62 9.70 19.65
C ILE A 256 -12.71 8.32 19.02
N ARG A 257 -11.68 7.93 18.24
CA ARG A 257 -11.61 6.57 17.70
C ARG A 257 -11.44 5.53 18.80
N THR A 258 -12.21 4.44 18.74
CA THR A 258 -12.15 3.35 19.73
C THR A 258 -12.21 1.95 19.11
N THR A 259 -12.09 0.93 19.97
CA THR A 259 -12.19 -0.50 19.64
C THR A 259 -13.64 -0.97 19.62
N ASP A 260 -13.86 -2.28 19.44
CA ASP A 260 -15.19 -2.88 19.61
C ASP A 260 -15.75 -2.58 21.01
N ILE A 261 -16.98 -2.07 21.05
CA ILE A 261 -17.70 -1.63 22.25
C ILE A 261 -18.60 -2.73 22.82
N THR A 262 -18.67 -3.88 22.14
CA THR A 262 -19.50 -5.01 22.53
C THR A 262 -18.66 -6.03 23.32
N PRO A 263 -19.19 -6.62 24.41
CA PRO A 263 -18.43 -7.59 25.23
C PRO A 263 -17.99 -8.83 24.45
N SER A 264 -18.79 -9.25 23.46
CA SER A 264 -18.55 -10.43 22.63
C SER A 264 -17.79 -10.14 21.32
N GLY A 265 -17.30 -8.90 21.13
CA GLY A 265 -16.63 -8.48 19.90
C GLY A 265 -17.51 -8.62 18.64
N ALA A 266 -18.83 -8.42 18.78
CA ALA A 266 -19.84 -8.60 17.75
C ALA A 266 -19.63 -7.66 16.55
N ILE A 267 -19.24 -6.40 16.76
CA ILE A 267 -19.02 -5.43 15.67
C ILE A 267 -17.88 -5.91 14.76
N GLY A 268 -16.79 -6.39 15.35
CA GLY A 268 -15.66 -6.93 14.62
C GLY A 268 -16.00 -8.25 13.93
N ARG A 269 -16.53 -9.23 14.67
CA ARG A 269 -16.67 -10.61 14.14
C ARG A 269 -17.86 -10.82 13.21
N CYS A 270 -18.90 -10.00 13.30
CA CYS A 270 -20.11 -10.13 12.50
C CYS A 270 -20.09 -9.19 11.28
N ASN A 271 -20.78 -9.58 10.21
CA ASN A 271 -20.82 -8.78 8.98
C ASN A 271 -22.23 -8.31 8.58
N SER A 272 -23.26 -8.69 9.33
CA SER A 272 -24.65 -8.38 8.97
C SER A 272 -25.30 -7.46 10.02
N TYR A 273 -25.86 -6.35 9.56
CA TYR A 273 -26.42 -5.27 10.37
C TYR A 273 -27.89 -5.08 10.01
N ARG A 274 -28.78 -5.42 10.94
CA ARG A 274 -30.24 -5.33 10.75
C ARG A 274 -30.76 -4.06 11.40
N ILE A 275 -31.29 -3.16 10.58
CA ILE A 275 -31.87 -1.88 10.98
C ILE A 275 -33.39 -1.95 10.85
N SER A 276 -34.09 -1.97 11.97
CA SER A 276 -35.55 -1.97 12.02
C SER A 276 -36.08 -0.54 12.15
N LEU A 277 -37.03 -0.19 11.29
CA LEU A 277 -37.56 1.16 11.12
C LEU A 277 -39.08 1.21 11.28
N SER A 278 -39.56 2.32 11.82
CA SER A 278 -40.99 2.63 11.82
C SER A 278 -41.52 2.76 10.38
N PRO A 279 -42.69 2.17 10.06
CA PRO A 279 -43.32 2.27 8.73
C PRO A 279 -43.50 3.70 8.22
N ARG A 280 -43.58 4.71 9.11
CA ARG A 280 -43.64 6.13 8.76
C ARG A 280 -42.49 6.60 7.88
N PHE A 281 -41.34 5.93 7.96
CA PHE A 281 -40.16 6.24 7.16
C PHE A 281 -40.14 5.55 5.79
N GLY A 282 -41.17 4.77 5.41
CA GLY A 282 -41.22 4.01 4.16
C GLY A 282 -40.83 4.83 2.91
N PRO A 283 -41.45 6.00 2.63
CA PRO A 283 -41.06 6.82 1.49
C PRO A 283 -39.62 7.33 1.54
N LYS A 284 -39.10 7.62 2.75
CA LYS A 284 -37.72 8.07 2.96
C LYS A 284 -36.73 6.92 2.73
N MET A 285 -37.10 5.71 3.15
CA MET A 285 -36.34 4.47 2.94
C MET A 285 -36.21 4.14 1.45
N GLU A 286 -37.28 4.29 0.64
CA GLU A 286 -37.17 4.05 -0.80
C GLU A 286 -36.23 5.03 -1.50
N ARG A 287 -36.26 6.31 -1.10
CA ARG A 287 -35.32 7.30 -1.64
C ARG A 287 -33.88 6.99 -1.26
N SER A 288 -33.63 6.55 -0.03
CA SER A 288 -32.29 6.14 0.37
C SER A 288 -31.82 4.86 -0.32
N LEU A 289 -32.72 3.91 -0.60
CA LEU A 289 -32.39 2.71 -1.38
C LEU A 289 -32.08 3.05 -2.84
N ALA A 290 -32.81 3.99 -3.45
CA ALA A 290 -32.49 4.50 -4.78
C ALA A 290 -31.08 5.10 -4.85
N TYR A 291 -30.74 5.92 -3.86
CA TYR A 291 -29.39 6.47 -3.71
C TYR A 291 -28.31 5.37 -3.64
N LEU A 292 -28.53 4.32 -2.83
CA LEU A 292 -27.59 3.20 -2.73
C LEU A 292 -27.43 2.45 -4.06
N ARG A 293 -28.51 2.25 -4.82
CA ARG A 293 -28.47 1.60 -6.14
C ARG A 293 -27.69 2.43 -7.16
N GLU A 294 -27.87 3.75 -7.17
CA GLU A 294 -27.10 4.67 -8.03
C GLU A 294 -25.59 4.60 -7.76
N HIS A 295 -25.20 4.24 -6.53
CA HIS A 295 -23.81 4.05 -6.12
C HIS A 295 -23.33 2.59 -6.20
N GLY A 296 -24.07 1.73 -6.91
CA GLY A 296 -23.66 0.35 -7.22
C GLY A 296 -23.89 -0.68 -6.11
N VAL A 297 -24.65 -0.35 -5.06
CA VAL A 297 -24.99 -1.31 -3.99
C VAL A 297 -26.13 -2.22 -4.44
N ALA A 298 -25.92 -3.54 -4.36
CA ALA A 298 -26.94 -4.52 -4.72
C ALA A 298 -28.12 -4.52 -3.73
N GLU A 299 -29.35 -4.42 -4.24
CA GLU A 299 -30.57 -4.53 -3.44
C GLU A 299 -31.30 -5.84 -3.73
N THR A 300 -31.70 -6.56 -2.69
CA THR A 300 -32.56 -7.74 -2.80
C THR A 300 -33.79 -7.64 -1.90
N ARG A 301 -34.91 -8.21 -2.35
CA ARG A 301 -36.19 -8.25 -1.62
C ARG A 301 -36.61 -9.72 -1.45
N PRO A 302 -36.18 -10.40 -0.38
CA PRO A 302 -36.53 -11.80 -0.13
C PRO A 302 -38.04 -11.96 0.03
N ARG A 303 -38.60 -13.09 -0.45
CA ARG A 303 -40.02 -13.43 -0.28
C ARG A 303 -40.31 -14.15 1.05
N CYS A 304 -39.28 -14.67 1.71
CA CYS A 304 -39.39 -15.43 2.94
C CYS A 304 -39.17 -14.54 4.16
N ARG A 305 -39.94 -14.81 5.23
CA ARG A 305 -39.75 -14.13 6.51
C ARG A 305 -38.49 -14.66 7.19
N LEU A 306 -37.58 -13.77 7.54
CA LEU A 306 -36.35 -14.08 8.27
C LEU A 306 -36.65 -14.55 9.70
N VAL A 307 -36.12 -15.71 10.07
CA VAL A 307 -36.12 -16.23 11.45
C VAL A 307 -34.97 -15.58 12.20
N VAL A 308 -35.28 -14.85 13.27
CA VAL A 308 -34.30 -14.13 14.10
C VAL A 308 -34.21 -14.80 15.45
N ARG A 309 -33.00 -15.18 15.87
CA ARG A 309 -32.72 -15.83 17.16
C ARG A 309 -31.44 -15.28 17.76
N ASP A 310 -31.31 -15.34 19.07
CA ASP A 310 -30.05 -15.01 19.72
C ASP A 310 -29.05 -16.16 19.51
N GLU A 311 -27.77 -15.82 19.31
CA GLU A 311 -26.73 -16.82 19.09
C GLU A 311 -26.46 -17.67 20.35
N PRO A 312 -25.90 -18.88 20.21
CA PRO A 312 -25.41 -19.65 21.35
C PRO A 312 -24.34 -18.87 22.12
N GLY A 313 -24.55 -18.68 23.43
CA GLY A 313 -23.64 -17.88 24.26
C GLY A 313 -23.77 -16.37 24.03
N TYR A 314 -24.96 -15.88 23.64
CA TYR A 314 -25.25 -14.45 23.51
C TYR A 314 -24.72 -13.65 24.71
N GLY A 315 -23.98 -12.59 24.43
CA GLY A 315 -23.37 -11.74 25.45
C GLY A 315 -22.10 -12.30 26.10
N ALA A 316 -21.64 -13.51 25.75
CA ALA A 316 -20.41 -14.08 26.28
C ALA A 316 -19.20 -13.20 25.98
N HIS A 317 -18.35 -13.02 26.97
CA HIS A 317 -17.19 -12.14 26.88
C HIS A 317 -16.06 -12.78 26.06
N MET A 318 -15.48 -12.02 25.14
CA MET A 318 -14.30 -12.46 24.39
C MET A 318 -13.02 -12.21 25.20
N SER A 319 -12.35 -13.28 25.63
CA SER A 319 -11.08 -13.21 26.35
C SER A 319 -9.91 -12.82 25.46
N ASP A 320 -9.88 -13.34 24.23
CA ASP A 320 -8.83 -13.09 23.25
C ASP A 320 -8.86 -11.66 22.69
N PRO A 321 -7.73 -11.09 22.25
CA PRO A 321 -7.69 -9.75 21.65
C PRO A 321 -8.57 -9.61 20.40
N PHE A 322 -8.86 -10.69 19.69
CA PHE A 322 -9.73 -10.70 18.53
C PHE A 322 -10.33 -12.10 18.35
N PHE A 323 -11.45 -12.16 17.64
CA PHE A 323 -12.12 -13.42 17.34
C PHE A 323 -11.25 -14.27 16.40
N CYS A 324 -10.97 -15.51 16.77
CA CYS A 324 -10.45 -16.54 15.88
C CYS A 324 -10.82 -17.93 16.39
N ILE A 325 -10.85 -18.91 15.48
CA ILE A 325 -10.95 -20.32 15.83
C ILE A 325 -9.56 -20.80 16.21
N GLN A 326 -9.38 -21.23 17.47
CA GLN A 326 -8.08 -21.64 18.00
C GLN A 326 -7.63 -22.99 17.41
N ASN A 327 -7.56 -24.08 18.18
CA ASN A 327 -7.16 -25.38 17.67
C ASN A 327 -8.33 -26.36 17.62
N LYS A 328 -8.26 -27.31 16.69
CA LYS A 328 -9.14 -28.47 16.62
C LYS A 328 -8.29 -29.72 16.54
N LYS A 329 -8.59 -30.72 17.37
CA LYS A 329 -7.83 -31.97 17.44
C LYS A 329 -7.81 -32.63 16.05
N GLY A 330 -6.62 -33.04 15.60
CA GLY A 330 -6.42 -33.70 14.31
C GLY A 330 -6.34 -32.78 13.09
N ILE A 331 -6.35 -31.45 13.28
CA ILE A 331 -6.19 -30.48 12.19
C ILE A 331 -4.90 -29.69 12.42
N ASN A 332 -4.06 -29.60 11.40
CA ASN A 332 -2.80 -28.89 11.48
C ASN A 332 -2.97 -27.37 11.44
N PHE A 333 -1.89 -26.65 11.77
CA PHE A 333 -1.88 -25.19 11.81
C PHE A 333 -2.19 -24.56 10.45
N ALA A 334 -1.58 -25.02 9.36
CA ALA A 334 -1.77 -24.45 8.03
C ALA A 334 -3.24 -24.48 7.58
N THR A 335 -3.92 -25.59 7.80
CA THR A 335 -5.35 -25.76 7.51
C THR A 335 -6.20 -24.86 8.43
N MET A 336 -5.93 -24.85 9.74
CA MET A 336 -6.65 -23.98 10.69
C MET A 336 -6.49 -22.48 10.37
N PHE A 337 -5.32 -22.08 9.88
CA PHE A 337 -5.06 -20.70 9.47
C PHE A 337 -5.94 -20.30 8.28
N LEU A 338 -6.10 -21.18 7.28
CA LEU A 338 -6.99 -20.95 6.14
C LEU A 338 -8.48 -20.97 6.52
N VAL A 339 -8.88 -21.81 7.48
CA VAL A 339 -10.24 -21.76 8.06
C VAL A 339 -10.50 -20.40 8.70
N ASN A 340 -9.55 -19.88 9.48
CA ASN A 340 -9.65 -18.52 10.03
C ASN A 340 -9.67 -17.46 8.93
N ALA A 341 -8.95 -17.62 7.83
CA ALA A 341 -9.03 -16.70 6.69
C ALA A 341 -10.43 -16.66 6.07
N LEU A 342 -11.11 -17.81 5.93
CA LEU A 342 -12.50 -17.87 5.44
C LEU A 342 -13.46 -17.14 6.37
N VAL A 343 -13.32 -17.36 7.67
CA VAL A 343 -14.14 -16.73 8.71
C VAL A 343 -13.90 -15.22 8.75
N HIS A 344 -12.64 -14.80 8.72
CA HIS A 344 -12.29 -13.39 8.79
C HIS A 344 -12.74 -12.62 7.54
N ARG A 345 -12.72 -13.27 6.36
CA ARG A 345 -13.28 -12.73 5.11
C ARG A 345 -14.81 -12.74 5.05
N GLY A 346 -15.48 -13.49 5.94
CA GLY A 346 -16.94 -13.60 5.97
C GLY A 346 -17.52 -14.54 4.91
N ILE A 347 -16.70 -15.43 4.32
CA ILE A 347 -17.19 -16.46 3.38
C ILE A 347 -17.95 -17.55 4.11
N VAL A 348 -17.50 -17.90 5.31
CA VAL A 348 -18.12 -18.86 6.22
C VAL A 348 -18.22 -18.20 7.59
N ASN A 349 -19.31 -18.41 8.32
CA ASN A 349 -19.45 -17.93 9.70
C ASN A 349 -19.14 -19.05 10.71
N GLN A 350 -18.91 -18.67 11.98
CA GLN A 350 -18.56 -19.62 13.04
C GLN A 350 -19.60 -20.73 13.28
N HIS A 351 -20.89 -20.46 13.00
CA HIS A 351 -22.00 -21.38 13.26
C HIS A 351 -22.08 -22.48 12.19
N GLN A 352 -21.42 -22.30 11.06
CA GLN A 352 -21.34 -23.27 9.96
C GLN A 352 -20.15 -24.23 10.10
N LEU A 353 -19.22 -23.96 11.03
CA LEU A 353 -18.06 -24.81 11.30
C LEU A 353 -18.44 -25.97 12.22
N THR A 354 -19.27 -26.88 11.70
CA THR A 354 -19.76 -28.06 12.41
C THR A 354 -18.67 -29.13 12.55
N GLU A 355 -18.92 -30.14 13.39
CA GLU A 355 -18.02 -31.30 13.48
C GLU A 355 -17.92 -32.06 12.15
N GLU A 356 -18.98 -32.04 11.34
CA GLU A 356 -18.97 -32.57 9.97
C GLU A 356 -17.92 -31.84 9.09
N PHE A 357 -17.91 -30.51 9.11
CA PHE A 357 -16.90 -29.70 8.39
C PHE A 357 -15.48 -30.10 8.79
N PHE A 358 -15.22 -30.19 10.10
CA PHE A 358 -13.91 -30.59 10.61
C PHE A 358 -13.57 -32.06 10.31
N SER A 359 -14.56 -32.95 10.30
CA SER A 359 -14.37 -34.36 9.91
C SER A 359 -13.91 -34.48 8.45
N LEU A 360 -14.49 -33.70 7.53
CA LEU A 360 -14.09 -33.67 6.12
C LEU A 360 -12.62 -33.24 5.96
N LEU A 361 -12.18 -32.24 6.75
CA LEU A 361 -10.78 -31.83 6.77
C LEU A 361 -9.86 -32.91 7.33
N ARG A 362 -10.27 -33.65 8.36
CA ARG A 362 -9.47 -34.77 8.92
C ARG A 362 -9.36 -35.96 7.96
N CYS A 363 -10.37 -36.20 7.14
CA CYS A 363 -10.40 -37.31 6.18
C CYS A 363 -9.56 -37.07 4.92
N GLN A 364 -9.05 -35.86 4.71
CA GLN A 364 -8.31 -35.49 3.50
C GLN A 364 -6.85 -35.11 3.81
N ARG A 365 -6.00 -35.19 2.78
CA ARG A 365 -4.60 -34.77 2.90
C ARG A 365 -4.50 -33.25 2.99
N GLU A 366 -3.49 -32.75 3.70
CA GLU A 366 -3.22 -31.31 3.87
C GLU A 366 -3.24 -30.54 2.55
N MET A 367 -2.61 -31.09 1.50
CA MET A 367 -2.56 -30.48 0.18
C MET A 367 -3.95 -30.27 -0.46
N VAL A 368 -4.85 -31.25 -0.27
CA VAL A 368 -6.23 -31.17 -0.76
C VAL A 368 -6.99 -30.10 0.01
N ASN A 369 -6.88 -30.11 1.33
CA ASN A 369 -7.52 -29.11 2.20
C ASN A 369 -7.02 -27.69 1.87
N GLY A 370 -5.71 -27.50 1.74
CA GLY A 370 -5.12 -26.21 1.42
C GLY A 370 -5.63 -25.66 0.09
N THR A 371 -5.65 -26.50 -0.95
CA THR A 371 -6.16 -26.12 -2.28
C THR A 371 -7.66 -25.84 -2.25
N ALA A 372 -8.44 -26.66 -1.54
CA ALA A 372 -9.89 -26.50 -1.43
C ALA A 372 -10.25 -25.19 -0.70
N LEU A 373 -9.63 -24.92 0.45
CA LEU A 373 -9.89 -23.73 1.23
C LEU A 373 -9.44 -22.45 0.50
N MET A 374 -8.31 -22.49 -0.22
CA MET A 374 -7.87 -21.38 -1.08
C MET A 374 -8.83 -21.13 -2.25
N HIS A 375 -9.40 -22.19 -2.82
CA HIS A 375 -10.44 -22.06 -3.84
C HIS A 375 -11.71 -21.42 -3.27
N ILE A 376 -12.20 -21.90 -2.13
CA ILE A 376 -13.38 -21.35 -1.45
C ILE A 376 -13.14 -19.88 -1.04
N LEU A 377 -11.91 -19.56 -0.60
CA LEU A 377 -11.51 -18.18 -0.28
C LEU A 377 -11.67 -17.24 -1.47
N SER A 378 -11.61 -17.73 -2.71
CA SER A 378 -11.76 -16.88 -3.91
C SER A 378 -13.21 -16.42 -4.14
N TYR A 379 -14.19 -17.00 -3.45
CA TYR A 379 -15.60 -16.67 -3.66
C TYR A 379 -15.91 -15.22 -3.26
N LYS A 380 -16.90 -14.64 -3.93
CA LYS A 380 -17.38 -13.27 -3.69
C LYS A 380 -18.46 -13.22 -2.61
N HIS A 381 -19.30 -14.25 -2.52
CA HIS A 381 -20.46 -14.28 -1.63
C HIS A 381 -20.29 -15.31 -0.49
N PRO A 382 -20.93 -15.09 0.66
CA PRO A 382 -20.95 -16.08 1.74
C PRO A 382 -21.64 -17.37 1.34
N ILE A 383 -21.19 -18.48 1.91
CA ILE A 383 -21.72 -19.82 1.69
C ILE A 383 -22.63 -20.17 2.87
N PHE A 384 -23.79 -20.76 2.60
CA PHE A 384 -24.73 -21.19 3.65
C PHE A 384 -24.53 -22.64 4.10
N ASP A 385 -24.01 -23.51 3.22
CA ASP A 385 -23.67 -24.90 3.51
C ASP A 385 -22.16 -25.13 3.31
N ALA A 386 -21.39 -24.84 4.35
CA ALA A 386 -19.93 -24.99 4.32
C ALA A 386 -19.47 -26.46 4.21
N PRO A 387 -20.02 -27.43 4.96
CA PRO A 387 -19.66 -28.85 4.82
C PRO A 387 -19.95 -29.40 3.42
N GLY A 388 -21.16 -29.17 2.89
CA GLY A 388 -21.55 -29.66 1.57
C GLY A 388 -20.70 -29.03 0.46
N ARG A 389 -20.41 -27.73 0.55
CA ARG A 389 -19.52 -27.06 -0.42
C ARG A 389 -18.10 -27.60 -0.34
N LEU A 390 -17.54 -27.78 0.86
CA LEU A 390 -16.21 -28.36 1.03
C LEU A 390 -16.13 -29.77 0.43
N LYS A 391 -17.16 -30.60 0.66
CA LYS A 391 -17.25 -31.95 0.08
C LYS A 391 -17.25 -31.91 -1.45
N LEU A 392 -18.05 -31.04 -2.07
CA LEU A 392 -18.07 -30.89 -3.53
C LEU A 392 -16.70 -30.48 -4.09
N VAL A 393 -16.03 -29.52 -3.45
CA VAL A 393 -14.69 -29.08 -3.86
C VAL A 393 -13.66 -30.20 -3.68
N HIS A 394 -13.73 -30.97 -2.59
CA HIS A 394 -12.89 -32.15 -2.40
C HIS A 394 -13.10 -33.19 -3.49
N GLU A 395 -14.35 -33.56 -3.78
CA GLU A 395 -14.67 -34.51 -4.86
C GLU A 395 -14.18 -34.01 -6.21
N TRP A 396 -14.35 -32.73 -6.51
CA TRP A 396 -13.84 -32.10 -7.72
C TRP A 396 -12.30 -32.16 -7.81
N LEU A 397 -11.58 -31.84 -6.72
CA LEU A 397 -10.12 -31.93 -6.69
C LEU A 397 -9.62 -33.37 -6.82
N LEU A 398 -10.29 -34.33 -6.21
CA LEU A 398 -9.94 -35.75 -6.28
C LEU A 398 -10.20 -36.35 -7.67
N ARG A 399 -11.26 -35.91 -8.36
CA ARG A 399 -11.53 -36.27 -9.76
C ARG A 399 -10.52 -35.67 -10.72
N ASN A 400 -9.82 -34.62 -10.29
CA ASN A 400 -8.84 -33.91 -11.09
C ASN A 400 -7.51 -33.80 -10.33
N PRO A 401 -6.80 -34.90 -10.04
CA PRO A 401 -5.62 -34.90 -9.16
C PRO A 401 -4.46 -34.04 -9.67
N LYS A 402 -4.46 -33.68 -10.96
CA LYS A 402 -3.51 -32.76 -11.59
C LYS A 402 -3.60 -31.34 -11.02
N LEU A 403 -4.75 -30.99 -10.46
CA LEU A 403 -5.04 -29.70 -9.83
C LEU A 403 -4.33 -29.49 -8.50
N LEU A 404 -3.86 -30.58 -7.89
CA LEU A 404 -3.18 -30.59 -6.60
C LEU A 404 -1.66 -30.42 -6.75
N ARG A 405 -1.08 -30.37 -7.96
CA ARG A 405 0.38 -30.26 -8.13
C ARG A 405 0.89 -28.88 -7.69
N HIS A 406 1.44 -28.81 -6.47
CA HIS A 406 2.38 -27.73 -6.12
C HIS A 406 3.72 -27.97 -6.80
N SER A 407 4.24 -26.96 -7.50
CA SER A 407 5.67 -26.91 -7.79
C SER A 407 6.44 -26.76 -6.48
N LYS A 408 7.56 -27.47 -6.36
CA LYS A 408 8.60 -27.07 -5.40
C LYS A 408 9.02 -25.64 -5.77
N PHE A 409 8.80 -24.69 -4.86
CA PHE A 409 9.33 -23.34 -5.00
C PHE A 409 10.86 -23.42 -4.97
N SER A 410 11.54 -22.49 -5.67
CA SER A 410 12.99 -22.34 -5.52
C SER A 410 13.32 -22.03 -4.05
N ASP A 411 14.53 -22.38 -3.60
CA ASP A 411 14.94 -22.14 -2.21
C ASP A 411 14.93 -20.67 -1.80
N ASP A 412 14.97 -19.75 -2.77
CA ASP A 412 14.91 -18.31 -2.53
C ASP A 412 13.52 -17.79 -2.19
N ILE A 413 12.47 -18.59 -2.36
CA ILE A 413 11.08 -18.16 -2.22
C ILE A 413 10.43 -18.88 -1.03
N ILE A 414 9.67 -18.13 -0.23
CA ILE A 414 8.97 -18.68 0.93
C ILE A 414 7.53 -18.20 1.02
N GLU A 415 6.67 -19.07 1.52
CA GLU A 415 5.28 -18.77 1.84
C GLU A 415 5.22 -18.05 3.20
N VAL A 416 4.76 -16.79 3.20
CA VAL A 416 4.63 -15.94 4.39
C VAL A 416 3.15 -15.77 4.75
N ARG A 417 2.80 -16.16 5.97
CA ARG A 417 1.47 -15.92 6.56
C ARG A 417 1.37 -14.51 7.13
N LYS A 418 0.21 -13.86 6.94
CA LYS A 418 -0.01 -12.47 7.34
C LYS A 418 -1.28 -12.31 8.15
N LEU A 419 -1.19 -11.50 9.19
CA LEU A 419 -2.31 -11.10 10.03
C LEU A 419 -2.43 -9.58 9.99
N VAL A 420 -3.58 -9.06 9.57
CA VAL A 420 -3.88 -7.64 9.68
C VAL A 420 -4.74 -7.40 10.92
N ILE A 421 -4.30 -6.54 11.82
CA ILE A 421 -5.04 -6.19 13.04
C ILE A 421 -5.58 -4.78 12.89
N THR A 422 -6.88 -4.66 13.06
CA THR A 422 -7.66 -3.42 13.02
C THR A 422 -8.21 -3.07 14.41
N PRO A 423 -8.78 -1.87 14.61
CA PRO A 423 -9.36 -1.49 15.90
C PRO A 423 -10.41 -2.49 16.42
N THR A 424 -11.24 -3.07 15.54
CA THR A 424 -12.33 -3.97 15.96
C THR A 424 -12.05 -5.46 15.70
N LYS A 425 -11.25 -5.82 14.69
CA LYS A 425 -11.03 -7.22 14.28
C LYS A 425 -9.58 -7.53 13.85
N ALA A 426 -9.26 -8.81 13.63
CA ALA A 426 -8.09 -9.24 12.88
C ALA A 426 -8.48 -10.05 11.63
N TYR A 427 -7.65 -9.99 10.59
CA TYR A 427 -7.84 -10.66 9.31
C TYR A 427 -6.66 -11.58 9.02
N CYS A 428 -6.94 -12.87 8.90
CA CYS A 428 -5.96 -13.82 8.37
C CYS A 428 -5.98 -13.69 6.85
N LEU A 429 -4.89 -13.24 6.27
CA LEU A 429 -4.77 -13.16 4.82
C LEU A 429 -4.24 -14.49 4.28
N PRO A 430 -4.62 -14.90 3.06
CA PRO A 430 -4.04 -16.08 2.45
C PRO A 430 -2.51 -15.98 2.45
N PRO A 431 -1.79 -17.09 2.67
CA PRO A 431 -0.33 -17.06 2.64
C PRO A 431 0.16 -16.55 1.28
N GLU A 432 1.20 -15.72 1.30
CA GLU A 432 1.74 -15.13 0.08
C GLU A 432 3.17 -15.59 -0.17
N VAL A 433 3.47 -15.79 -1.44
CA VAL A 433 4.79 -16.17 -1.90
C VAL A 433 5.65 -14.91 -2.00
N GLU A 434 6.73 -14.87 -1.22
CA GLU A 434 7.66 -13.73 -1.18
C GLU A 434 9.11 -14.19 -1.31
N LEU A 435 9.98 -13.27 -1.74
CA LEU A 435 11.41 -13.47 -1.68
C LEU A 435 11.82 -13.63 -0.20
N SER A 436 12.49 -14.75 0.08
CA SER A 436 12.91 -15.13 1.42
C SER A 436 13.92 -14.14 2.01
N ASN A 437 14.12 -14.25 3.31
CA ASN A 437 15.15 -13.52 4.03
C ASN A 437 16.02 -14.49 4.82
N ARG A 438 17.14 -13.98 5.33
CA ARG A 438 18.16 -14.75 6.04
C ARG A 438 17.59 -15.61 7.17
N VAL A 439 16.68 -15.03 7.97
CA VAL A 439 16.10 -15.71 9.14
C VAL A 439 15.19 -16.84 8.70
N LEU A 440 14.29 -16.56 7.76
CA LEU A 440 13.36 -17.56 7.24
C LEU A 440 14.07 -18.71 6.53
N ARG A 441 15.18 -18.45 5.82
CA ARG A 441 16.03 -19.50 5.23
C ARG A 441 16.68 -20.38 6.29
N LYS A 442 17.22 -19.79 7.37
CA LYS A 442 17.83 -20.56 8.46
C LYS A 442 16.83 -21.45 9.19
N TYR A 443 15.63 -20.94 9.43
CA TYR A 443 14.58 -21.60 10.20
C TYR A 443 13.47 -22.18 9.31
N LYS A 444 13.83 -22.67 8.11
CA LYS A 444 12.89 -23.17 7.10
C LYS A 444 11.95 -24.26 7.64
N GLU A 445 12.45 -25.14 8.50
CA GLU A 445 11.68 -26.24 9.12
C GLU A 445 10.55 -25.77 10.05
N VAL A 446 10.63 -24.53 10.55
CA VAL A 446 9.63 -23.91 11.41
C VAL A 446 9.10 -22.60 10.81
N ALA A 447 9.18 -22.47 9.48
CA ALA A 447 8.74 -21.27 8.76
C ALA A 447 7.26 -20.95 8.99
N ASP A 448 6.42 -21.97 9.22
CA ASP A 448 4.99 -21.83 9.53
C ASP A 448 4.72 -21.12 10.88
N ARG A 449 5.72 -21.09 11.77
CA ARG A 449 5.68 -20.38 13.06
C ARG A 449 5.97 -18.89 12.97
N PHE A 450 6.44 -18.40 11.81
CA PHE A 450 6.63 -16.97 11.58
C PHE A 450 5.35 -16.34 11.04
N LEU A 451 4.96 -15.21 11.64
CA LEU A 451 3.76 -14.47 11.25
C LEU A 451 4.08 -13.00 11.07
N ARG A 452 3.75 -12.44 9.91
CA ARG A 452 3.86 -11.00 9.67
C ARG A 452 2.57 -10.32 10.09
N VAL A 453 2.64 -9.51 11.15
CA VAL A 453 1.50 -8.78 11.70
C VAL A 453 1.54 -7.33 11.23
N THR A 454 0.43 -6.80 10.72
CA THR A 454 0.31 -5.40 10.27
C THR A 454 -0.85 -4.72 10.99
N PHE A 455 -0.60 -3.56 11.60
CA PHE A 455 -1.59 -2.75 12.29
C PHE A 455 -2.18 -1.70 11.34
N MET A 456 -3.48 -1.78 11.10
CA MET A 456 -4.20 -0.98 10.10
C MET A 456 -5.48 -0.41 10.71
N ASP A 457 -6.04 0.63 10.11
CA ASP A 457 -7.42 1.06 10.41
C ASP A 457 -8.40 0.23 9.58
N GLU A 458 -9.69 0.33 9.89
CA GLU A 458 -10.75 -0.33 9.12
C GLU A 458 -10.72 0.10 7.65
N GLY A 459 -11.22 -0.78 6.77
CA GLY A 459 -11.08 -0.60 5.33
C GLY A 459 -9.63 -0.72 4.83
N MET A 460 -8.75 -1.35 5.62
CA MET A 460 -7.33 -1.57 5.30
C MET A 460 -6.56 -0.25 5.07
N GLN A 461 -6.91 0.81 5.82
CA GLN A 461 -6.18 2.08 5.79
C GLN A 461 -4.99 2.07 6.77
N GLN A 462 -4.07 3.02 6.64
CA GLN A 462 -2.96 3.14 7.59
C GLN A 462 -3.42 3.87 8.85
N LEU A 463 -3.06 3.35 10.03
CA LEU A 463 -3.30 4.05 11.30
C LEU A 463 -2.57 5.38 11.32
N ASN A 464 -3.32 6.48 11.45
CA ASN A 464 -2.77 7.83 11.53
C ASN A 464 -2.71 8.32 13.00
N SER A 465 -2.10 9.49 13.22
CA SER A 465 -1.97 10.08 14.56
C SER A 465 -3.33 10.29 15.25
N ASN A 466 -4.36 10.72 14.52
CA ASN A 466 -5.69 11.02 15.08
C ASN A 466 -6.47 9.76 15.48
N VAL A 467 -6.04 8.57 15.03
CA VAL A 467 -6.61 7.29 15.47
C VAL A 467 -5.96 6.82 16.76
N LEU A 468 -4.65 7.08 16.92
CA LEU A 468 -3.87 6.69 18.10
C LEU A 468 -3.90 7.72 19.24
N ASN A 469 -4.21 8.97 18.90
CA ASN A 469 -4.31 10.10 19.79
C ASN A 469 -5.65 10.80 19.63
N TYR A 470 -6.17 11.34 20.72
CA TYR A 470 -7.27 12.28 20.74
C TYR A 470 -6.77 13.67 21.16
N TYR A 471 -7.33 14.70 20.52
CA TYR A 471 -7.03 16.10 20.79
C TYR A 471 -8.30 16.81 21.28
N VAL A 472 -8.16 17.68 22.28
CA VAL A 472 -9.25 18.53 22.76
C VAL A 472 -9.72 19.51 21.68
N ALA A 473 -10.96 19.99 21.80
CA ALA A 473 -11.53 20.98 20.89
C ALA A 473 -10.64 22.25 20.80
N PRO A 474 -10.53 22.90 19.62
CA PRO A 474 -9.65 24.07 19.43
C PRO A 474 -9.87 25.18 20.46
N ILE A 475 -11.13 25.48 20.79
CA ILE A 475 -11.48 26.50 21.79
C ILE A 475 -10.92 26.18 23.18
N VAL A 476 -10.90 24.89 23.56
CA VAL A 476 -10.34 24.45 24.85
C VAL A 476 -8.82 24.67 24.87
N ARG A 477 -8.14 24.36 23.76
CA ARG A 477 -6.71 24.63 23.61
C ARG A 477 -6.40 26.11 23.73
N ASP A 478 -7.22 26.98 23.13
CA ASP A 478 -7.02 28.43 23.15
C ASP A 478 -7.25 29.04 24.55
N ILE A 479 -8.10 28.41 25.38
CA ILE A 479 -8.38 28.88 26.75
C ILE A 479 -7.37 28.31 27.76
N THR A 480 -7.00 27.04 27.61
CA THR A 480 -6.17 26.32 28.59
C THR A 480 -4.67 26.33 28.28
N SER A 481 -4.28 26.69 27.06
CA SER A 481 -2.92 26.49 26.53
C SER A 481 -2.45 25.03 26.58
N ASN A 482 -3.34 24.08 26.90
CA ASN A 482 -3.03 22.66 26.99
C ASN A 482 -3.13 22.03 25.60
N SER A 483 -1.99 21.52 25.11
CA SER A 483 -1.86 20.96 23.76
C SER A 483 -1.60 19.45 23.74
N PHE A 484 -1.56 18.79 24.91
CA PHE A 484 -1.13 17.40 24.99
C PHE A 484 -2.21 16.43 24.50
N PRO A 485 -1.92 15.59 23.50
CA PRO A 485 -2.84 14.53 23.07
C PRO A 485 -2.90 13.39 24.09
N GLN A 486 -4.11 12.89 24.35
CA GLN A 486 -4.33 11.65 25.10
C GLN A 486 -4.30 10.43 24.16
N LYS A 487 -3.85 9.28 24.66
CA LYS A 487 -3.86 8.02 23.89
C LYS A 487 -5.25 7.41 23.84
N THR A 488 -5.62 6.87 22.68
CA THR A 488 -6.91 6.19 22.48
C THR A 488 -6.85 4.72 22.91
N THR A 489 -8.01 4.07 23.03
CA THR A 489 -8.09 2.61 23.23
C THR A 489 -7.44 1.82 22.09
N VAL A 490 -7.42 2.37 20.87
CA VAL A 490 -6.72 1.78 19.74
C VAL A 490 -5.22 1.72 19.99
N PHE A 491 -4.62 2.80 20.51
CA PHE A 491 -3.21 2.79 20.91
C PHE A 491 -2.93 1.75 22.00
N LYS A 492 -3.80 1.67 23.00
CA LYS A 492 -3.69 0.66 24.07
C LYS A 492 -3.75 -0.76 23.51
N ARG A 493 -4.70 -1.06 22.62
CA ARG A 493 -4.82 -2.35 21.93
C ARG A 493 -3.54 -2.76 21.21
N VAL A 494 -2.95 -1.84 20.43
CA VAL A 494 -1.69 -2.10 19.71
C VAL A 494 -0.55 -2.38 20.69
N LYS A 495 -0.44 -1.56 21.75
CA LYS A 495 0.57 -1.74 22.80
C LYS A 495 0.43 -3.09 23.50
N ASP A 496 -0.78 -3.46 23.90
CA ASP A 496 -1.05 -4.71 24.63
C ASP A 496 -0.68 -5.93 23.77
N ILE A 497 -0.98 -5.90 22.47
CA ILE A 497 -0.63 -6.97 21.53
C ILE A 497 0.89 -7.09 21.32
N LEU A 498 1.60 -5.96 21.21
CA LEU A 498 3.06 -5.96 21.04
C LEU A 498 3.78 -6.46 22.29
N THR A 499 3.32 -6.07 23.47
CA THR A 499 3.95 -6.43 24.75
C THR A 499 3.59 -7.84 25.21
N ASN A 500 2.30 -8.24 25.15
CA ASN A 500 1.84 -9.52 25.72
C ASN A 500 1.78 -10.66 24.69
N GLY A 501 1.79 -10.33 23.39
CA GLY A 501 1.51 -11.28 22.32
C GLY A 501 0.03 -11.63 22.22
N PHE A 502 -0.29 -12.67 21.45
CA PHE A 502 -1.66 -13.17 21.26
C PHE A 502 -1.67 -14.65 20.87
N HIS A 503 -2.83 -15.31 21.00
CA HIS A 503 -3.02 -16.68 20.54
C HIS A 503 -3.69 -16.70 19.16
N LEU A 504 -3.16 -17.50 18.25
CA LEU A 504 -3.76 -17.77 16.95
C LEU A 504 -3.58 -19.24 16.60
N CYS A 505 -4.66 -19.90 16.20
CA CYS A 505 -4.67 -21.32 15.86
C CYS A 505 -4.08 -22.23 16.98
N GLY A 506 -4.28 -21.85 18.25
CA GLY A 506 -3.75 -22.55 19.42
C GLY A 506 -2.26 -22.33 19.71
N GLN A 507 -1.60 -21.37 19.04
CA GLN A 507 -0.19 -21.03 19.28
C GLN A 507 -0.06 -19.61 19.81
N LYS A 508 0.85 -19.39 20.77
CA LYS A 508 1.16 -18.05 21.30
C LYS A 508 2.23 -17.38 20.44
N TYR A 509 1.87 -16.26 19.83
CA TYR A 509 2.77 -15.42 19.03
C TYR A 509 3.33 -14.27 19.86
N SER A 510 4.65 -14.14 19.87
CA SER A 510 5.39 -13.10 20.58
C SER A 510 6.14 -12.19 19.60
N PHE A 511 6.29 -10.91 19.94
CA PHE A 511 6.99 -9.93 19.10
C PHE A 511 8.47 -10.30 18.90
N LEU A 512 8.90 -10.39 17.64
CA LEU A 512 10.27 -10.78 17.25
C LEU A 512 11.12 -9.57 16.83
N ALA A 513 10.77 -8.89 15.75
CA ALA A 513 11.54 -7.75 15.23
C ALA A 513 10.76 -7.01 14.13
N PHE A 514 11.30 -5.90 13.63
CA PHE A 514 10.84 -5.23 12.42
C PHE A 514 12.01 -4.59 11.67
N SER A 515 11.88 -4.47 10.35
CA SER A 515 12.76 -3.65 9.50
C SER A 515 12.29 -2.20 9.41
N SER A 516 13.12 -1.30 8.90
CA SER A 516 12.74 0.11 8.69
C SER A 516 11.56 0.26 7.74
N ASN A 517 11.42 -0.60 6.73
CA ASN A 517 10.27 -0.61 5.84
C ASN A 517 9.01 -1.01 6.62
N GLN A 518 9.09 -2.12 7.37
CA GLN A 518 8.00 -2.62 8.19
C GLN A 518 7.54 -1.61 9.26
N LEU A 519 8.48 -0.89 9.88
CA LEU A 519 8.18 0.18 10.84
C LEU A 519 7.28 1.27 10.23
N ARG A 520 7.57 1.68 8.99
CA ARG A 520 6.76 2.67 8.26
C ARG A 520 5.41 2.09 7.81
N ASP A 521 5.39 0.82 7.41
CA ASP A 521 4.17 0.11 6.98
C ASP A 521 3.29 -0.34 8.14
N ARG A 522 3.73 -0.08 9.38
CA ARG A 522 3.09 -0.48 10.64
C ARG A 522 2.96 -1.99 10.75
N SER A 523 3.99 -2.71 10.29
CA SER A 523 4.13 -4.16 10.40
C SER A 523 5.31 -4.59 11.27
N ALA A 524 5.27 -5.82 11.75
CA ALA A 524 6.34 -6.47 12.52
C ALA A 524 6.26 -8.00 12.37
N TRP A 525 7.38 -8.66 12.62
CA TRP A 525 7.46 -10.12 12.72
C TRP A 525 7.10 -10.57 14.13
N PHE A 526 6.24 -11.59 14.19
CA PHE A 526 5.93 -12.35 15.39
C PHE A 526 6.32 -13.81 15.16
N PHE A 527 6.66 -14.50 16.25
CA PHE A 527 7.05 -15.90 16.21
C PHE A 527 6.32 -16.70 17.29
N ALA A 528 5.85 -17.89 16.92
CA ALA A 528 5.29 -18.85 17.83
C ALA A 528 6.37 -19.82 18.31
N GLU A 529 6.70 -19.76 19.61
CA GLU A 529 7.81 -20.54 20.16
C GLU A 529 7.54 -22.04 20.13
N VAL A 530 8.61 -22.81 19.87
CA VAL A 530 8.59 -24.27 19.92
C VAL A 530 9.14 -24.69 21.27
N SER A 531 8.29 -25.34 22.09
CA SER A 531 8.61 -25.71 23.47
C SER A 531 9.98 -26.38 23.59
N GLY A 532 10.92 -25.70 24.28
CA GLY A 532 12.23 -26.25 24.65
C GLY A 532 13.35 -26.15 23.61
N SER A 533 13.12 -25.64 22.39
CA SER A 533 14.17 -25.59 21.34
C SER A 533 14.39 -24.19 20.73
N ILE A 534 13.35 -23.60 20.15
CA ILE A 534 13.46 -22.34 19.38
C ILE A 534 12.54 -21.29 20.00
N THR A 535 13.13 -20.21 20.51
CA THR A 535 12.46 -19.10 21.17
C THR A 535 12.78 -17.79 20.46
N VAL A 536 12.02 -16.73 20.76
CA VAL A 536 12.33 -15.38 20.24
C VAL A 536 13.75 -14.94 20.64
N ALA A 537 14.19 -15.31 21.84
CA ALA A 537 15.53 -14.98 22.34
C ALA A 537 16.62 -15.73 21.56
N THR A 538 16.45 -17.03 21.29
CA THR A 538 17.48 -17.80 20.57
C THR A 538 17.60 -17.35 19.12
N ILE A 539 16.48 -16.98 18.46
CA ILE A 539 16.50 -16.40 17.11
C ILE A 539 17.25 -15.06 17.10
N ARG A 540 16.96 -14.16 18.05
CA ARG A 540 17.64 -12.85 18.16
C ARG A 540 19.14 -13.01 18.41
N ASN A 541 19.54 -13.96 19.25
CA ASN A 541 20.96 -14.25 19.51
C ASN A 541 21.68 -14.80 18.27
N TRP A 542 21.00 -15.60 17.44
CA TRP A 542 21.56 -16.12 16.20
C TRP A 542 21.77 -15.03 15.14
N MET A 543 20.90 -14.01 15.08
CA MET A 543 21.00 -12.93 14.10
C MET A 543 22.34 -12.19 14.15
N GLY A 544 22.87 -11.97 15.35
CA GLY A 544 24.13 -11.25 15.59
C GLY A 544 24.17 -10.60 16.95
N LYS A 545 25.25 -9.86 17.25
CA LYS A 545 25.40 -9.10 18.50
C LYS A 545 24.97 -7.65 18.29
N PHE A 546 23.94 -7.22 19.01
CA PHE A 546 23.41 -5.86 18.95
C PHE A 546 23.81 -5.06 20.21
N SER A 547 25.08 -4.66 20.31
CA SER A 547 25.65 -3.96 21.47
C SER A 547 25.38 -2.45 21.52
N ASN A 548 24.75 -1.89 20.47
CA ASN A 548 24.50 -0.45 20.36
C ASN A 548 23.52 0.02 21.44
N LYS A 549 23.83 1.11 22.15
CA LYS A 549 22.98 1.69 23.21
C LYS A 549 21.84 2.59 22.70
N ASN A 550 21.76 2.83 21.39
CA ASN A 550 20.65 3.54 20.75
C ASN A 550 19.58 2.55 20.24
N VAL A 551 18.36 2.74 20.72
CA VAL A 551 17.21 1.87 20.42
C VAL A 551 16.88 1.81 18.94
N ALA A 552 16.90 2.96 18.26
CA ALA A 552 16.58 3.05 16.84
C ALA A 552 17.60 2.29 15.98
N LYS A 553 18.91 2.53 16.20
CA LYS A 553 19.99 1.79 15.55
C LYS A 553 19.89 0.30 15.82
N CYS A 554 19.74 -0.11 17.08
CA CYS A 554 19.62 -1.52 17.45
C CYS A 554 18.46 -2.22 16.73
N ALA A 555 17.25 -1.64 16.75
CA ALA A 555 16.10 -2.16 16.04
C ALA A 555 16.33 -2.22 14.51
N ALA A 556 16.90 -1.17 13.92
CA ALA A 556 17.22 -1.13 12.50
C ALA A 556 18.29 -2.18 12.09
N ARG A 557 19.25 -2.51 12.97
CA ARG A 557 20.26 -3.54 12.71
C ARG A 557 19.67 -4.93 12.79
N MET A 558 18.85 -5.21 13.80
CA MET A 558 18.08 -6.46 13.90
C MET A 558 17.16 -6.66 12.70
N GLY A 559 16.51 -5.59 12.24
CA GLY A 559 15.63 -5.59 11.08
C GLY A 559 16.31 -5.93 9.74
N GLN A 560 17.62 -5.74 9.61
CA GLN A 560 18.34 -6.05 8.36
C GLN A 560 18.32 -7.54 8.02
N CYS A 561 18.27 -8.42 9.02
CA CYS A 561 18.18 -9.87 8.83
C CYS A 561 16.85 -10.31 8.17
N PHE A 562 15.86 -9.42 8.13
CA PHE A 562 14.56 -9.64 7.47
C PHE A 562 14.47 -8.95 6.10
N SER A 563 15.58 -8.44 5.56
CA SER A 563 15.61 -7.94 4.18
C SER A 563 15.34 -9.10 3.22
N SER A 564 14.43 -8.90 2.27
CA SER A 564 14.24 -9.84 1.15
C SER A 564 15.50 -9.83 0.28
N THR A 565 16.13 -11.00 0.13
CA THR A 565 17.41 -11.16 -0.58
C THR A 565 17.50 -12.52 -1.25
N TYR A 566 18.29 -12.59 -2.32
CA TYR A 566 18.69 -13.85 -2.97
C TYR A 566 19.94 -14.40 -2.27
N ALA A 567 19.93 -15.68 -1.88
CA ALA A 567 21.13 -16.32 -1.32
C ALA A 567 22.02 -16.81 -2.46
N THR A 568 23.30 -16.42 -2.47
CA THR A 568 24.19 -16.70 -3.62
C THR A 568 25.34 -17.63 -3.24
N VAL A 569 26.49 -17.09 -2.90
CA VAL A 569 27.73 -17.82 -2.64
C VAL A 569 28.00 -17.89 -1.14
N ASN A 570 28.47 -19.04 -0.65
CA ASN A 570 28.96 -19.17 0.72
C ASN A 570 30.46 -18.87 0.74
N MET A 571 30.83 -17.75 1.37
CA MET A 571 32.21 -17.28 1.39
C MET A 571 33.01 -17.97 2.49
N THR A 572 34.26 -18.33 2.20
CA THR A 572 35.20 -18.72 3.26
C THR A 572 35.82 -17.47 3.87
N PRO A 573 36.15 -17.45 5.19
CA PRO A 573 36.74 -16.28 5.83
C PRO A 573 38.02 -15.77 5.16
N ASN A 574 38.81 -16.67 4.56
CA ASN A 574 40.08 -16.32 3.89
C ASN A 574 39.87 -15.65 2.52
N GLU A 575 38.68 -15.71 1.94
CA GLU A 575 38.34 -15.03 0.67
C GLU A 575 37.78 -13.62 0.89
N VAL A 576 37.61 -13.20 2.15
CA VAL A 576 36.96 -11.93 2.51
C VAL A 576 37.93 -11.04 3.28
N ASN A 577 38.22 -9.87 2.73
CA ASN A 577 38.88 -8.79 3.44
C ASN A 577 37.83 -7.88 4.08
N SER A 578 37.71 -7.86 5.41
CA SER A 578 36.80 -6.97 6.14
C SER A 578 37.39 -5.61 6.53
N GLU A 579 38.67 -5.41 6.24
CA GLU A 579 39.47 -4.28 6.72
C GLU A 579 39.90 -3.36 5.57
N LEU A 580 39.12 -3.27 4.49
CA LEU A 580 39.37 -2.28 3.45
C LEU A 580 39.14 -0.88 4.04
N GLU A 581 40.20 -0.08 4.18
CA GLU A 581 40.15 1.23 4.84
C GLU A 581 39.10 2.15 4.21
N ASP A 582 38.32 2.88 4.99
CA ASP A 582 37.42 3.90 4.44
C ASP A 582 38.21 5.11 3.90
N ILE A 583 37.74 5.70 2.80
CA ILE A 583 38.34 6.89 2.21
C ILE A 583 37.73 8.11 2.88
N GLU A 584 38.45 8.69 3.84
CA GLU A 584 38.00 9.84 4.62
C GLU A 584 38.77 11.12 4.24
N ARG A 585 38.05 12.22 4.02
CA ARG A 585 38.62 13.55 3.80
C ARG A 585 37.73 14.61 4.42
N ASN A 586 38.32 15.60 5.09
CA ASN A 586 37.61 16.74 5.68
C ASN A 586 36.41 16.35 6.57
N GLY A 587 36.50 15.22 7.28
CA GLY A 587 35.43 14.71 8.16
C GLY A 587 34.29 14.00 7.43
N TYR A 588 34.40 13.76 6.12
CA TYR A 588 33.45 12.98 5.34
C TYR A 588 34.06 11.66 4.86
N VAL A 589 33.25 10.61 4.87
CA VAL A 589 33.59 9.29 4.33
C VAL A 589 33.09 9.22 2.88
N PHE A 590 34.00 9.26 1.91
CA PHE A 590 33.67 9.20 0.47
C PHE A 590 33.23 7.79 0.05
N SER A 591 33.71 6.78 0.76
CA SER A 591 33.42 5.37 0.52
C SER A 591 32.30 4.78 1.38
N ASP A 592 31.46 5.60 2.03
CA ASP A 592 30.45 5.11 2.97
C ASP A 592 29.48 4.13 2.30
N GLY A 593 29.57 2.86 2.69
CA GLY A 593 28.67 1.82 2.22
C GLY A 593 29.09 1.10 0.94
N ILE A 594 30.29 1.31 0.39
CA ILE A 594 30.77 0.60 -0.81
C ILE A 594 32.04 -0.23 -0.59
N GLY A 595 32.08 -1.42 -1.18
CA GLY A 595 33.24 -2.31 -1.23
C GLY A 595 33.51 -2.83 -2.65
N LYS A 596 34.37 -3.85 -2.74
CA LYS A 596 34.83 -4.43 -4.02
C LYS A 596 34.51 -5.92 -4.11
N ILE A 597 34.14 -6.38 -5.29
CA ILE A 597 33.95 -7.79 -5.65
C ILE A 597 34.83 -8.10 -6.87
N THR A 598 35.55 -9.22 -6.86
CA THR A 598 36.38 -9.59 -8.02
C THR A 598 35.53 -10.07 -9.19
N PRO A 599 36.02 -10.00 -10.44
CA PRO A 599 35.27 -10.45 -11.61
C PRO A 599 34.86 -11.92 -11.53
N GLU A 600 35.69 -12.77 -10.93
CA GLU A 600 35.41 -14.21 -10.78
C GLU A 600 34.22 -14.44 -9.85
N LEU A 601 34.21 -13.79 -8.69
CA LEU A 601 33.09 -13.91 -7.74
C LEU A 601 31.82 -13.26 -8.29
N ALA A 602 31.93 -12.13 -8.98
CA ALA A 602 30.80 -11.47 -9.63
C ALA A 602 30.15 -12.39 -10.68
N LEU A 603 30.95 -13.13 -11.45
CA LEU A 603 30.44 -14.11 -12.41
C LEU A 603 29.75 -15.29 -11.71
N GLU A 604 30.30 -15.79 -10.60
CA GLU A 604 29.67 -16.84 -9.80
C GLU A 604 28.31 -16.39 -9.24
N VAL A 605 28.24 -15.16 -8.72
CA VAL A 605 27.00 -14.52 -8.25
C VAL A 605 26.00 -14.38 -9.41
N ALA A 606 26.44 -13.89 -10.57
CA ALA A 606 25.60 -13.75 -11.76
C ALA A 606 25.05 -15.10 -12.24
N GLN A 607 25.85 -16.18 -12.18
CA GLN A 607 25.40 -17.54 -12.51
C GLN A 607 24.29 -18.02 -11.57
N LYS A 608 24.44 -17.79 -10.25
CA LYS A 608 23.41 -18.12 -9.25
C LYS A 608 22.11 -17.35 -9.46
N LEU A 609 22.21 -16.10 -9.91
CA LEU A 609 21.06 -15.23 -10.21
C LEU A 609 20.49 -15.45 -11.62
N HIS A 610 21.11 -16.28 -12.45
CA HIS A 610 20.80 -16.48 -13.87
C HIS A 610 20.90 -15.20 -14.73
N LEU A 611 21.97 -14.42 -14.51
CA LEU A 611 22.26 -13.13 -15.15
C LEU A 611 23.56 -13.16 -15.99
N THR A 612 23.87 -14.28 -16.66
CA THR A 612 25.19 -14.49 -17.28
C THR A 612 25.40 -13.82 -18.64
N GLU A 613 24.33 -13.33 -19.28
CA GLU A 613 24.42 -12.70 -20.61
C GLU A 613 25.11 -11.33 -20.57
N ASP A 614 24.74 -10.51 -19.59
CA ASP A 614 25.36 -9.21 -19.31
C ASP A 614 25.54 -9.11 -17.78
N PRO A 615 26.70 -9.58 -17.26
CA PRO A 615 26.92 -9.66 -15.83
C PRO A 615 26.91 -8.25 -15.21
N PRO A 616 26.16 -8.02 -14.13
CA PRO A 616 26.11 -6.71 -13.48
C PRO A 616 27.47 -6.22 -12.98
N SER A 617 27.73 -4.92 -13.17
CA SER A 617 28.94 -4.24 -12.67
C SER A 617 28.90 -3.91 -11.18
N ALA A 618 27.74 -3.90 -10.53
CA ALA A 618 27.65 -3.74 -9.09
C ALA A 618 26.41 -4.42 -8.48
N TYR A 619 26.54 -4.82 -7.22
CA TYR A 619 25.51 -5.52 -6.45
C TYR A 619 25.27 -4.82 -5.12
N GLN A 620 24.01 -4.58 -4.77
CA GLN A 620 23.63 -4.24 -3.42
C GLN A 620 23.54 -5.53 -2.58
N ILE A 621 24.28 -5.60 -1.48
CA ILE A 621 24.47 -6.85 -0.73
C ILE A 621 24.09 -6.76 0.75
N ARG A 622 23.90 -7.94 1.34
CA ARG A 622 23.98 -8.22 2.77
C ARG A 622 24.96 -9.38 2.97
N TYR A 623 25.91 -9.21 3.87
CA TYR A 623 26.89 -10.24 4.23
C TYR A 623 27.25 -10.08 5.71
N ALA A 624 27.13 -11.12 6.53
CA ALA A 624 27.26 -10.97 7.99
C ALA A 624 26.42 -9.76 8.50
N GLY A 625 27.00 -8.84 9.27
CA GLY A 625 26.33 -7.56 9.60
C GLY A 625 26.68 -6.39 8.67
N CYS A 626 27.34 -6.67 7.55
CA CYS A 626 27.65 -5.69 6.51
C CYS A 626 26.46 -5.44 5.59
N LYS A 627 26.20 -4.16 5.31
CA LYS A 627 25.22 -3.65 4.34
C LYS A 627 25.91 -2.64 3.44
N GLY A 628 25.75 -2.79 2.13
CA GLY A 628 26.28 -1.83 1.17
C GLY A 628 26.16 -2.25 -0.29
N VAL A 629 26.92 -1.60 -1.15
CA VAL A 629 27.17 -1.98 -2.54
C VAL A 629 28.55 -2.60 -2.67
N VAL A 630 28.73 -3.55 -3.58
CA VAL A 630 30.05 -3.99 -4.05
C VAL A 630 30.13 -3.85 -5.55
N ALA A 631 31.15 -3.14 -6.03
CA ALA A 631 31.40 -2.92 -7.44
C ALA A 631 32.50 -3.87 -7.95
N VAL A 632 32.41 -4.28 -9.21
CA VAL A 632 33.38 -5.18 -9.84
C VAL A 632 34.70 -4.44 -10.03
N TRP A 633 35.76 -4.93 -9.41
CA TRP A 633 37.11 -4.39 -9.53
C TRP A 633 38.13 -5.54 -9.65
N PRO A 634 39.24 -5.37 -10.38
CA PRO A 634 40.30 -6.37 -10.46
C PRO A 634 40.79 -6.78 -9.06
N GLY A 635 40.91 -8.08 -8.83
CA GLY A 635 41.49 -8.63 -7.61
C GLY A 635 43.01 -8.57 -7.62
N ASN A 636 43.62 -8.82 -6.46
CA ASN A 636 45.03 -9.12 -6.35
C ASN A 636 45.24 -10.64 -6.37
N ASP A 637 46.46 -11.11 -6.61
CA ASP A 637 46.81 -12.54 -6.54
C ASP A 637 46.91 -13.09 -5.09
N ASP A 638 46.17 -12.50 -4.15
CA ASP A 638 46.16 -12.82 -2.71
C ASP A 638 45.04 -13.79 -2.30
N GLY A 639 44.15 -14.16 -3.23
CA GLY A 639 43.01 -15.05 -3.00
C GLY A 639 41.77 -14.35 -2.41
N ILE A 640 41.81 -13.04 -2.17
CA ILE A 640 40.67 -12.26 -1.71
C ILE A 640 39.70 -12.01 -2.87
N LYS A 641 38.44 -12.35 -2.67
CA LYS A 641 37.36 -12.21 -3.66
C LYS A 641 36.37 -11.09 -3.31
N LEU A 642 36.23 -10.78 -2.03
CA LEU A 642 35.30 -9.78 -1.51
C LEU A 642 36.05 -8.87 -0.54
N SER A 643 36.02 -7.56 -0.78
CA SER A 643 36.59 -6.56 0.13
C SER A 643 35.49 -5.64 0.65
N LEU A 644 35.38 -5.53 1.97
CA LEU A 644 34.36 -4.76 2.69
C LEU A 644 35.04 -3.72 3.56
N ARG A 645 34.38 -2.56 3.72
CA ARG A 645 34.87 -1.46 4.54
C ARG A 645 34.24 -1.43 5.93
N PRO A 646 34.91 -0.85 6.95
CA PRO A 646 34.34 -0.65 8.28
C PRO A 646 32.98 0.06 8.27
N SER A 647 32.81 1.09 7.42
CA SER A 647 31.54 1.80 7.23
C SER A 647 30.39 0.85 6.87
N MET A 648 30.64 -0.25 6.16
CA MET A 648 29.60 -1.22 5.78
C MET A 648 29.14 -2.08 6.96
N ASN A 649 30.02 -2.37 7.93
CA ASN A 649 29.73 -3.25 9.05
C ASN A 649 28.85 -2.57 10.09
N LYS A 650 27.59 -3.02 10.21
CA LYS A 650 26.61 -2.40 11.10
C LYS A 650 26.42 -3.13 12.43
N PHE A 651 26.84 -4.41 12.53
CA PHE A 651 26.79 -5.24 13.75
C PHE A 651 27.60 -6.53 13.56
N GLU A 652 28.07 -7.16 14.64
CA GLU A 652 28.82 -8.42 14.53
C GLU A 652 27.90 -9.61 14.22
N SER A 653 28.28 -10.44 13.25
CA SER A 653 27.57 -11.67 12.89
C SER A 653 28.53 -12.69 12.26
N ASN A 654 28.30 -13.99 12.48
CA ASN A 654 29.10 -15.08 11.93
C ASN A 654 28.50 -15.66 10.64
N HIS A 655 27.58 -14.95 10.00
CA HIS A 655 26.89 -15.43 8.80
C HIS A 655 27.75 -15.26 7.54
N THR A 656 28.02 -16.36 6.83
CA THR A 656 29.00 -16.44 5.73
C THR A 656 28.39 -16.46 4.33
N ILE A 657 27.06 -16.39 4.19
CA ILE A 657 26.41 -16.38 2.87
C ILE A 657 26.34 -14.94 2.36
N LEU A 658 26.80 -14.73 1.12
CA LEU A 658 26.62 -13.48 0.38
C LEU A 658 25.19 -13.43 -0.17
N GLU A 659 24.46 -12.39 0.22
CA GLU A 659 23.06 -12.23 -0.14
C GLU A 659 22.89 -10.97 -0.99
N VAL A 660 22.24 -11.09 -2.15
CA VAL A 660 22.03 -9.97 -3.09
C VAL A 660 20.62 -9.41 -2.92
N VAL A 661 20.54 -8.08 -2.77
CA VAL A 661 19.28 -7.32 -2.68
C VAL A 661 18.85 -6.83 -4.07
N SER A 662 19.79 -6.25 -4.82
CA SER A 662 19.59 -5.67 -6.15
C SER A 662 20.94 -5.59 -6.88
N TRP A 663 20.91 -5.25 -8.17
CA TRP A 663 22.08 -5.17 -9.04
C TRP A 663 21.90 -4.06 -10.10
N THR A 664 22.99 -3.65 -10.74
CA THR A 664 22.97 -2.70 -11.86
C THR A 664 22.31 -3.31 -13.10
N ARG A 665 21.49 -2.52 -13.79
CA ARG A 665 20.77 -2.88 -15.01
C ARG A 665 20.17 -1.63 -15.66
N PHE A 666 19.74 -1.74 -16.91
CA PHE A 666 18.97 -0.70 -17.58
C PHE A 666 17.74 -0.29 -16.75
N GLN A 667 17.70 0.98 -16.33
CA GLN A 667 16.53 1.57 -15.67
C GLN A 667 16.21 2.95 -16.28
N PRO A 668 15.02 3.11 -16.89
CA PRO A 668 14.63 4.37 -17.53
C PRO A 668 14.44 5.49 -16.51
N GLY A 669 14.88 6.70 -16.89
CA GLY A 669 14.71 7.91 -16.09
C GLY A 669 13.32 8.52 -16.25
N PHE A 670 12.71 8.93 -15.14
CA PHE A 670 11.46 9.68 -15.13
C PHE A 670 11.57 10.89 -14.21
N LEU A 671 10.99 12.01 -14.65
CA LEU A 671 10.69 13.13 -13.77
C LEU A 671 9.55 12.75 -12.82
N ASN A 672 9.49 13.44 -11.70
CA ASN A 672 8.39 13.36 -10.74
C ASN A 672 8.07 14.76 -10.21
N ARG A 673 7.00 14.90 -9.41
CA ARG A 673 6.61 16.20 -8.83
C ARG A 673 7.75 16.93 -8.11
N GLN A 674 8.61 16.22 -7.38
CA GLN A 674 9.72 16.83 -6.63
C GLN A 674 10.77 17.38 -7.60
N ILE A 675 11.26 16.55 -8.52
CA ILE A 675 12.28 16.95 -9.50
C ILE A 675 11.76 18.11 -10.37
N VAL A 676 10.52 18.04 -10.86
CA VAL A 676 9.92 19.14 -11.66
C VAL A 676 9.85 20.44 -10.85
N THR A 677 9.46 20.36 -9.57
CA THR A 677 9.41 21.53 -8.68
C THR A 677 10.80 22.16 -8.51
N LEU A 678 11.83 21.34 -8.28
CA LEU A 678 13.20 21.83 -8.11
C LEU A 678 13.76 22.42 -9.41
N LEU A 679 13.63 21.72 -10.54
CA LEU A 679 14.14 22.20 -11.83
C LEU A 679 13.45 23.50 -12.29
N SER A 680 12.12 23.61 -12.12
CA SER A 680 11.38 24.85 -12.40
C SER A 680 11.85 25.99 -11.48
N SER A 681 12.10 25.71 -10.19
CA SER A 681 12.66 26.70 -9.25
C SER A 681 14.07 27.15 -9.63
N LEU A 682 14.87 26.23 -10.18
CA LEU A 682 16.22 26.46 -10.74
C LEU A 682 16.19 27.04 -12.17
N LYS A 683 15.03 27.57 -12.61
CA LYS A 683 14.83 28.30 -13.87
C LYS A 683 14.90 27.46 -15.15
N VAL A 684 14.71 26.14 -15.06
CA VAL A 684 14.38 25.34 -16.25
C VAL A 684 13.01 25.78 -16.78
N PRO A 685 12.88 26.15 -18.07
CA PRO A 685 11.63 26.69 -18.59
C PRO A 685 10.47 25.69 -18.51
N ASP A 686 9.32 26.13 -18.01
CA ASP A 686 8.11 25.31 -17.87
C ASP A 686 7.68 24.62 -19.18
N SER A 687 7.90 25.29 -20.33
CA SER A 687 7.60 24.75 -21.67
C SER A 687 8.34 23.45 -22.00
N VAL A 688 9.49 23.18 -21.35
CA VAL A 688 10.22 21.93 -21.52
C VAL A 688 9.39 20.77 -20.99
N PHE A 689 8.87 20.90 -19.77
CA PHE A 689 8.05 19.85 -19.15
C PHE A 689 6.73 19.64 -19.89
N GLU A 690 6.10 20.72 -20.37
CA GLU A 690 4.90 20.65 -21.20
C GLU A 690 5.16 19.86 -22.49
N ARG A 691 6.21 20.20 -23.25
CA ARG A 691 6.57 19.48 -24.48
C ARG A 691 6.89 18.00 -24.22
N MET A 692 7.59 17.69 -23.13
CA MET A 692 7.91 16.30 -22.78
C MET A 692 6.65 15.49 -22.44
N GLN A 693 5.74 16.06 -21.64
CA GLN A 693 4.47 15.39 -21.34
C GLN A 693 3.62 15.23 -22.61
N ASP A 694 3.56 16.24 -23.47
CA ASP A 694 2.80 16.21 -24.72
C ASP A 694 3.31 15.13 -25.66
N SER A 695 4.63 15.05 -25.84
CA SER A 695 5.24 13.97 -26.63
C SER A 695 4.91 12.60 -26.05
N MET A 696 4.91 12.46 -24.71
CA MET A 696 4.57 11.20 -24.07
C MET A 696 3.10 10.82 -24.27
N ILE A 697 2.16 11.77 -24.12
CA ILE A 697 0.72 11.54 -24.35
C ILE A 697 0.46 11.16 -25.80
N LEU A 698 1.03 11.89 -26.77
CA LEU A 698 0.87 11.60 -28.19
C LEU A 698 1.30 10.17 -28.54
N LYS A 699 2.47 9.74 -28.05
CA LYS A 699 2.96 8.36 -28.24
C LYS A 699 2.05 7.33 -27.56
N LEU A 700 1.58 7.61 -26.34
CA LEU A 700 0.68 6.72 -25.61
C LEU A 700 -0.68 6.56 -26.30
N ASN A 701 -1.20 7.59 -26.95
CA ASN A 701 -2.45 7.51 -27.70
C ASN A 701 -2.30 6.67 -28.97
N GLN A 702 -1.11 6.63 -29.57
CA GLN A 702 -0.80 5.85 -30.76
C GLN A 702 -0.42 4.38 -30.47
N ILE A 703 -0.18 4.01 -29.21
CA ILE A 703 0.34 2.68 -28.83
C ILE A 703 -0.52 1.50 -29.31
N LEU A 704 -1.83 1.69 -29.50
CA LEU A 704 -2.75 0.64 -29.98
C LEU A 704 -2.94 0.63 -31.51
N HIS A 705 -2.34 1.59 -32.22
CA HIS A 705 -2.55 1.82 -33.65
C HIS A 705 -1.25 1.74 -34.45
N ASP A 706 -0.14 2.19 -33.87
CA ASP A 706 1.17 2.24 -34.49
C ASP A 706 2.13 1.26 -33.78
N THR A 707 2.56 0.24 -34.52
CA THR A 707 3.43 -0.82 -34.01
C THR A 707 4.84 -0.33 -33.68
N ASP A 708 5.34 0.66 -34.43
CA ASP A 708 6.70 1.19 -34.26
C ASP A 708 6.76 2.08 -33.01
N VAL A 709 5.73 2.91 -32.81
CA VAL A 709 5.57 3.70 -31.58
C VAL A 709 5.40 2.78 -30.37
N ALA A 710 4.59 1.72 -30.50
CA ALA A 710 4.44 0.74 -29.42
C ALA A 710 5.77 0.06 -29.07
N PHE A 711 6.54 -0.32 -30.08
CA PHE A 711 7.85 -0.94 -29.90
C PHE A 711 8.86 0.01 -29.24
N GLU A 712 8.89 1.28 -29.66
CA GLU A 712 9.72 2.32 -29.06
C GLU A 712 9.40 2.51 -27.56
N ILE A 713 8.12 2.64 -27.21
CA ILE A 713 7.69 2.82 -25.80
C ILE A 713 8.12 1.62 -24.96
N LEU A 714 7.93 0.39 -25.45
CA LEU A 714 8.27 -0.83 -24.72
C LEU A 714 9.76 -0.99 -24.49
N THR A 715 10.59 -0.62 -25.46
CA THR A 715 12.06 -0.77 -25.36
C THR A 715 12.71 0.36 -24.56
N THR A 716 12.17 1.58 -24.63
CA THR A 716 12.80 2.76 -24.01
C THR A 716 12.26 3.09 -22.62
N SER A 717 10.96 2.94 -22.38
CA SER A 717 10.30 3.38 -21.14
C SER A 717 9.98 2.23 -20.17
N CYS A 718 10.06 0.97 -20.61
CA CYS A 718 9.68 -0.21 -19.82
C CYS A 718 10.90 -1.12 -19.57
N ALA A 719 11.51 -1.03 -18.39
CA ALA A 719 12.80 -1.66 -18.07
C ALA A 719 12.88 -3.20 -18.26
N GLU A 720 11.79 -3.95 -17.97
CA GLU A 720 11.80 -5.43 -17.99
C GLU A 720 10.46 -6.06 -18.43
N GLN A 721 9.37 -5.30 -18.34
CA GLN A 721 8.00 -5.82 -18.42
C GLN A 721 7.42 -5.81 -19.85
N GLY A 722 8.12 -5.15 -20.79
CA GLY A 722 7.72 -5.04 -22.19
C GLY A 722 8.21 -6.18 -23.08
N ASN A 723 9.10 -7.07 -22.61
CA ASN A 723 9.83 -8.00 -23.48
C ASN A 723 8.92 -8.91 -24.31
N THR A 724 7.86 -9.47 -23.74
CA THR A 724 6.92 -10.32 -24.51
C THR A 724 6.19 -9.52 -25.59
N ALA A 725 5.66 -8.34 -25.25
CA ALA A 725 4.98 -7.48 -26.23
C ALA A 725 5.95 -6.97 -27.30
N ALA A 726 7.19 -6.63 -26.94
CA ALA A 726 8.22 -6.18 -27.87
C ALA A 726 8.64 -7.29 -28.84
N MET A 727 8.80 -8.53 -28.34
CA MET A 727 9.05 -9.71 -29.18
C MET A 727 7.89 -10.01 -30.13
N MET A 728 6.64 -9.81 -29.69
CA MET A 728 5.47 -9.98 -30.56
C MET A 728 5.45 -8.94 -31.69
N LEU A 729 5.69 -7.67 -31.36
CA LEU A 729 5.74 -6.59 -32.36
C LEU A 729 6.87 -6.81 -33.36
N SER A 730 8.07 -7.21 -32.92
CA SER A 730 9.20 -7.49 -33.82
C SER A 730 8.97 -8.68 -34.75
N ALA A 731 8.08 -9.61 -34.37
CA ALA A 731 7.64 -10.73 -35.21
C ALA A 731 6.50 -10.37 -36.19
N GLY A 732 6.02 -9.13 -36.16
CA GLY A 732 4.93 -8.64 -37.00
C GLY A 732 3.52 -8.88 -36.45
N PHE A 733 3.36 -9.27 -35.18
CA PHE A 733 2.03 -9.29 -34.55
C PHE A 733 1.51 -7.85 -34.35
N ARG A 734 0.22 -7.65 -34.59
CA ARG A 734 -0.43 -6.34 -34.50
C ARG A 734 -1.46 -6.31 -33.37
N PRO A 735 -1.59 -5.22 -32.60
CA PRO A 735 -2.57 -5.13 -31.52
C PRO A 735 -4.02 -5.17 -32.00
N GLN A 736 -4.29 -4.95 -33.29
CA GLN A 736 -5.64 -5.10 -33.84
C GLN A 736 -6.01 -6.56 -34.11
N SER A 737 -5.04 -7.44 -34.31
CA SER A 737 -5.25 -8.86 -34.62
C SER A 737 -4.95 -9.79 -33.46
N GLU A 738 -4.08 -9.40 -32.52
CA GLU A 738 -3.68 -10.23 -31.38
C GLU A 738 -4.21 -9.66 -30.05
N PRO A 739 -5.28 -10.26 -29.47
CA PRO A 739 -5.94 -9.73 -28.29
C PRO A 739 -5.06 -9.71 -27.04
N HIS A 740 -4.09 -10.63 -26.89
CA HIS A 740 -3.16 -10.60 -25.76
C HIS A 740 -2.22 -9.40 -25.84
N LEU A 741 -1.71 -9.09 -27.04
CA LEU A 741 -0.88 -7.90 -27.28
C LEU A 741 -1.67 -6.62 -26.98
N LYS A 742 -2.89 -6.53 -27.50
CA LYS A 742 -3.79 -5.40 -27.22
C LYS A 742 -4.00 -5.19 -25.73
N ALA A 743 -4.32 -6.27 -25.00
CA ALA A 743 -4.54 -6.20 -23.56
C ALA A 743 -3.28 -5.72 -22.80
N MET A 744 -2.09 -6.21 -23.17
CA MET A 744 -0.84 -5.74 -22.57
C MET A 744 -0.60 -4.25 -22.82
N LEU A 745 -0.74 -3.80 -24.07
CA LEU A 745 -0.54 -2.40 -24.45
C LEU A 745 -1.57 -1.46 -23.81
N SER A 746 -2.86 -1.85 -23.74
CA SER A 746 -3.91 -1.08 -23.06
C SER A 746 -3.60 -0.89 -21.57
N CYS A 747 -3.04 -1.91 -20.90
CA CYS A 747 -2.65 -1.82 -19.49
C CYS A 747 -1.45 -0.88 -19.28
N ILE A 748 -0.46 -0.96 -20.17
CA ILE A 748 0.72 -0.08 -20.15
C ILE A 748 0.27 1.37 -20.36
N ARG A 749 -0.56 1.63 -21.38
CA ARG A 749 -1.15 2.95 -21.67
C ARG A 749 -1.85 3.54 -20.45
N SER A 750 -2.82 2.80 -19.92
CA SER A 750 -3.66 3.25 -18.80
C SER A 750 -2.83 3.53 -17.55
N THR A 751 -1.82 2.69 -17.28
CA THR A 751 -0.95 2.87 -16.11
C THR A 751 -0.02 4.06 -16.27
N GLN A 752 0.59 4.26 -17.45
CA GLN A 752 1.48 5.40 -17.67
C GLN A 752 0.70 6.73 -17.64
N LEU A 753 -0.51 6.79 -18.24
CA LEU A 753 -1.40 7.95 -18.13
C LEU A 753 -1.83 8.20 -16.67
N GLY A 754 -2.19 7.15 -15.94
CA GLY A 754 -2.52 7.25 -14.52
C GLY A 754 -1.36 7.72 -13.65
N ASP A 755 -0.13 7.25 -13.91
CA ASP A 755 1.08 7.70 -13.22
C ASP A 755 1.44 9.16 -13.57
N LEU A 756 1.18 9.61 -14.80
CA LEU A 756 1.29 11.02 -15.16
C LEU A 756 0.30 11.89 -14.36
N LEU A 757 -0.98 11.51 -14.31
CA LEU A 757 -2.01 12.23 -13.55
C LEU A 757 -1.69 12.26 -12.04
N ALA A 758 -1.37 11.11 -11.46
CA ALA A 758 -1.21 10.96 -10.01
C ALA A 758 0.15 11.38 -9.47
N LYS A 759 1.22 11.33 -10.28
CA LYS A 759 2.61 11.51 -9.81
C LYS A 759 3.47 12.39 -10.73
N THR A 760 2.94 12.86 -11.85
CA THR A 760 3.70 13.64 -12.85
C THR A 760 4.94 12.85 -13.33
N LYS A 761 4.75 11.55 -13.61
CA LYS A 761 5.81 10.62 -13.98
C LYS A 761 6.17 10.74 -15.47
N ILE A 762 6.90 11.78 -15.84
CA ILE A 762 7.24 12.10 -17.25
C ILE A 762 8.52 11.34 -17.66
N PHE A 763 8.46 10.58 -18.75
CA PHE A 763 9.62 9.84 -19.28
C PHE A 763 10.70 10.79 -19.82
N VAL A 764 11.97 10.48 -19.54
CA VAL A 764 13.14 11.24 -20.02
C VAL A 764 14.01 10.35 -20.91
N PRO A 765 13.99 10.53 -22.25
CA PRO A 765 14.75 9.67 -23.16
C PRO A 765 16.26 9.66 -22.88
N LYS A 766 16.84 10.86 -22.65
CA LYS A 766 18.25 11.07 -22.23
C LYS A 766 18.37 11.07 -20.70
N GLY A 767 17.78 10.06 -20.06
CA GLY A 767 17.77 9.93 -18.61
C GLY A 767 17.76 8.48 -18.14
N ARG A 768 18.39 8.23 -16.99
CA ARG A 768 18.50 6.92 -16.35
C ARG A 768 18.33 7.03 -14.85
N LEU A 769 18.02 5.90 -14.22
CA LEU A 769 18.09 5.72 -12.78
C LEU A 769 19.27 4.78 -12.47
N LEU A 770 20.36 5.31 -11.91
CA LEU A 770 21.64 4.60 -11.80
C LEU A 770 22.02 4.35 -10.33
N MET A 771 22.62 3.20 -10.04
CA MET A 771 23.19 2.92 -8.71
C MET A 771 24.49 3.70 -8.53
N GLY A 772 24.64 4.36 -7.38
CA GLY A 772 25.89 5.05 -7.05
C GLY A 772 27.04 4.06 -6.78
N CYS A 773 28.21 4.35 -7.33
CA CYS A 773 29.46 3.63 -7.13
C CYS A 773 30.63 4.62 -6.95
N LEU A 774 31.79 4.12 -6.57
CA LEU A 774 32.98 4.92 -6.26
C LEU A 774 34.10 4.63 -7.25
N ASP A 775 34.82 5.67 -7.65
CA ASP A 775 36.09 5.56 -8.36
C ASP A 775 37.23 5.16 -7.41
N GLU A 776 37.55 3.87 -7.37
CA GLU A 776 38.64 3.31 -6.56
C GLU A 776 40.04 3.74 -7.04
N LEU A 777 40.18 4.14 -8.30
CA LEU A 777 41.45 4.62 -8.87
C LEU A 777 41.75 6.06 -8.44
N GLY A 778 40.70 6.83 -8.16
CA GLY A 778 40.81 8.22 -7.75
C GLY A 778 41.33 9.10 -8.87
N VAL A 779 40.89 8.84 -10.10
CA VAL A 779 41.21 9.60 -11.31
C VAL A 779 40.19 10.71 -11.56
N LEU A 780 38.95 10.57 -11.08
CA LEU A 780 37.92 11.59 -11.17
C LEU A 780 38.18 12.73 -10.17
N GLU A 781 38.15 13.97 -10.67
CA GLU A 781 38.23 15.17 -9.84
C GLU A 781 36.87 15.54 -9.23
N HIS A 782 36.89 16.43 -8.23
CA HIS A 782 35.66 16.97 -7.67
C HIS A 782 34.86 17.73 -8.75
N GLY A 783 33.56 17.46 -8.83
CA GLY A 783 32.66 17.98 -9.87
C GLY A 783 32.53 17.07 -11.09
N GLN A 784 33.33 16.00 -11.19
CA GLN A 784 33.26 15.02 -12.29
C GLN A 784 32.47 13.77 -11.90
N CYS A 785 32.03 13.01 -12.89
CA CYS A 785 31.54 11.65 -12.75
C CYS A 785 31.85 10.82 -13.99
N PHE A 786 31.73 9.49 -13.89
CA PHE A 786 31.75 8.59 -15.05
C PHE A 786 30.42 7.84 -15.17
N ILE A 787 29.91 7.77 -16.41
CA ILE A 787 28.67 7.09 -16.75
C ILE A 787 28.84 6.35 -18.07
N GLN A 788 28.64 5.04 -18.05
CA GLN A 788 28.48 4.22 -19.24
C GLN A 788 27.11 3.55 -19.19
N ALA A 789 26.21 3.93 -20.09
CA ALA A 789 24.84 3.46 -20.12
C ALA A 789 24.65 2.37 -21.17
N SER A 790 23.91 1.32 -20.83
CA SER A 790 23.40 0.38 -21.82
C SER A 790 22.33 1.02 -22.70
N THR A 791 22.33 0.62 -23.97
CA THR A 791 21.27 0.95 -24.93
C THR A 791 20.33 -0.25 -25.06
N PRO A 792 19.00 -0.03 -25.02
CA PRO A 792 18.05 -1.12 -25.13
C PRO A 792 18.12 -1.69 -26.56
N SER A 793 18.58 -2.93 -26.71
CA SER A 793 18.57 -3.66 -27.97
C SER A 793 17.87 -5.00 -27.82
N LEU A 794 16.97 -5.30 -28.76
CA LEU A 794 16.26 -6.58 -28.81
C LEU A 794 17.16 -7.71 -29.35
N GLU A 795 18.23 -7.34 -30.06
CA GLU A 795 19.17 -8.27 -30.69
C GLU A 795 19.84 -9.19 -29.66
N ASN A 796 20.07 -8.70 -28.44
CA ASN A 796 20.57 -9.54 -27.34
C ASN A 796 19.58 -10.68 -26.98
N CYS A 797 18.26 -10.43 -26.99
CA CYS A 797 17.25 -11.47 -26.72
C CYS A 797 17.10 -12.49 -27.86
N LEU A 798 17.40 -12.12 -29.10
CA LEU A 798 17.29 -12.99 -30.28
C LEU A 798 18.63 -13.66 -30.66
N SER A 799 19.76 -13.16 -30.15
CA SER A 799 21.12 -13.65 -30.43
C SER A 799 21.32 -15.15 -30.11
N LYS A 800 20.54 -15.70 -29.16
CA LYS A 800 20.55 -17.12 -28.77
C LYS A 800 19.89 -18.07 -29.76
N HIS A 801 19.31 -17.57 -30.85
CA HIS A 801 18.39 -18.35 -31.70
C HIS A 801 18.82 -18.50 -33.16
N GLY A 802 20.09 -18.20 -33.47
CA GLY A 802 20.76 -18.56 -34.71
C GLY A 802 21.76 -17.51 -35.19
N SER A 803 22.72 -17.92 -36.02
CA SER A 803 23.75 -17.05 -36.63
C SER A 803 23.22 -15.92 -37.52
N ARG A 804 21.89 -15.87 -37.76
CA ARG A 804 21.21 -14.80 -38.53
C ARG A 804 20.89 -13.54 -37.69
N PHE A 805 20.96 -13.61 -36.35
CA PHE A 805 20.69 -12.48 -35.45
C PHE A 805 21.92 -12.02 -34.66
N SER A 806 23.09 -12.57 -34.97
CA SER A 806 24.37 -12.24 -34.34
C SER A 806 25.11 -11.15 -35.12
N ALA A 807 24.64 -9.91 -35.04
CA ALA A 807 25.46 -8.75 -35.32
C ALA A 807 25.87 -8.12 -33.99
N SER A 808 27.06 -8.44 -33.53
CA SER A 808 27.67 -7.87 -32.32
C SER A 808 27.99 -6.39 -32.55
N GLN A 809 27.02 -5.50 -32.38
CA GLN A 809 27.31 -4.09 -32.12
C GLN A 809 27.29 -3.83 -30.62
N ASN A 810 28.36 -3.20 -30.12
CA ASN A 810 28.54 -2.85 -28.70
C ASN A 810 27.42 -1.89 -28.26
N ASN A 811 26.38 -2.42 -27.59
CA ASN A 811 25.20 -1.69 -27.12
C ASN A 811 25.46 -0.84 -25.85
N ARG A 812 26.59 -0.14 -25.79
CA ARG A 812 27.02 0.65 -24.62
C ARG A 812 27.48 2.03 -25.08
N GLN A 813 27.01 3.06 -24.40
CA GLN A 813 27.35 4.46 -24.69
C GLN A 813 28.02 5.09 -23.47
N VAL A 814 29.26 5.56 -23.64
CA VAL A 814 29.90 6.46 -22.67
C VAL A 814 29.25 7.84 -22.81
N ILE A 815 28.79 8.38 -21.69
CA ILE A 815 28.15 9.69 -21.64
C ILE A 815 29.22 10.73 -21.29
N VAL A 816 29.34 11.76 -22.12
CA VAL A 816 30.30 12.86 -21.93
C VAL A 816 29.55 14.19 -21.97
N GLY A 817 29.94 15.11 -21.09
CA GLY A 817 29.37 16.45 -20.99
C GLY A 817 28.61 16.69 -19.68
N THR A 818 27.97 17.84 -19.58
CA THR A 818 27.29 18.26 -18.35
C THR A 818 26.02 17.44 -18.09
N VAL A 819 25.89 16.93 -16.86
CA VAL A 819 24.75 16.12 -16.41
C VAL A 819 24.10 16.70 -15.16
N ALA A 820 22.80 16.50 -15.02
CA ALA A 820 22.07 16.74 -13.77
C ALA A 820 21.78 15.42 -13.07
N ILE A 821 22.10 15.36 -11.78
CA ILE A 821 21.80 14.22 -10.92
C ILE A 821 20.94 14.64 -9.73
N GLY A 822 20.10 13.72 -9.25
CA GLY A 822 19.29 13.93 -8.05
C GLY A 822 18.86 12.62 -7.41
N LYS A 823 18.85 12.58 -6.08
CA LYS A 823 18.39 11.42 -5.31
C LYS A 823 17.02 11.69 -4.71
N ASN A 824 16.06 10.80 -4.93
CA ASN A 824 14.72 10.93 -4.35
C ASN A 824 14.64 10.30 -2.94
N PRO A 825 13.89 10.90 -1.99
CA PRO A 825 13.18 12.18 -2.13
C PRO A 825 14.13 13.38 -2.12
N CYS A 826 13.96 14.32 -3.05
CA CYS A 826 14.72 15.58 -3.12
C CYS A 826 13.79 16.75 -2.83
N LEU A 827 14.20 17.68 -1.97
CA LEU A 827 13.36 18.82 -1.57
C LEU A 827 14.16 20.13 -1.52
N HIS A 828 15.46 20.07 -1.21
CA HIS A 828 16.30 21.25 -1.22
C HIS A 828 16.78 21.52 -2.65
N PRO A 829 16.84 22.78 -3.13
CA PRO A 829 17.36 23.11 -4.46
C PRO A 829 18.77 22.58 -4.72
N GLY A 830 19.61 22.50 -3.68
CA GLY A 830 20.95 21.92 -3.71
C GLY A 830 21.01 20.39 -3.86
N ASP A 831 19.89 19.67 -3.76
CA ASP A 831 19.82 18.22 -3.96
C ASP A 831 19.96 17.81 -5.42
N ILE A 832 19.69 18.75 -6.35
CA ILE A 832 20.03 18.59 -7.76
C ILE A 832 21.47 19.07 -7.96
N ARG A 833 22.36 18.13 -8.30
CA ARG A 833 23.77 18.43 -8.58
C ARG A 833 24.01 18.45 -10.08
N ILE A 834 24.75 19.44 -10.52
CA ILE A 834 25.28 19.54 -11.89
C ILE A 834 26.73 19.11 -11.84
N LEU A 835 27.05 18.03 -12.56
CA LEU A 835 28.38 17.43 -12.65
C LEU A 835 28.81 17.35 -14.12
N GLU A 836 30.11 17.14 -14.35
CA GLU A 836 30.65 16.88 -15.68
C GLU A 836 30.93 15.38 -15.84
N ALA A 837 30.24 14.73 -16.77
CA ALA A 837 30.52 13.36 -17.14
C ALA A 837 31.74 13.33 -18.08
N VAL A 838 32.78 12.59 -17.70
CA VAL A 838 34.04 12.50 -18.43
C VAL A 838 34.32 11.07 -18.86
N ASP A 839 34.99 10.90 -20.00
CA ASP A 839 35.42 9.59 -20.48
C ASP A 839 36.70 9.17 -19.77
N VAL A 840 36.66 8.01 -19.12
CA VAL A 840 37.78 7.41 -18.38
C VAL A 840 37.90 5.94 -18.81
N PRO A 841 38.84 5.59 -19.70
CA PRO A 841 39.00 4.24 -20.23
C PRO A 841 39.11 3.15 -19.17
N GLU A 842 39.77 3.45 -18.06
CA GLU A 842 39.97 2.54 -16.94
C GLU A 842 38.65 2.16 -16.25
N LEU A 843 37.59 2.95 -16.40
CA LEU A 843 36.27 2.74 -15.80
C LEU A 843 35.25 2.10 -16.75
N HIS A 844 35.61 1.80 -18.00
CA HIS A 844 34.68 1.25 -19.03
C HIS A 844 34.05 -0.11 -18.68
N HIS A 845 34.62 -0.81 -17.70
CA HIS A 845 34.06 -2.06 -17.17
C HIS A 845 32.83 -1.84 -16.26
N LEU A 846 32.59 -0.60 -15.82
CA LEU A 846 31.47 -0.22 -14.95
C LEU A 846 30.32 0.32 -15.80
N VAL A 847 29.27 -0.48 -15.95
CA VAL A 847 28.10 -0.20 -16.80
C VAL A 847 26.83 -0.11 -15.97
N ASP A 848 25.94 0.80 -16.35
CA ASP A 848 24.66 1.07 -15.68
C ASP A 848 24.79 1.45 -14.19
N CYS A 849 25.88 2.14 -13.85
CA CYS A 849 26.12 2.78 -12.56
C CYS A 849 26.65 4.20 -12.74
N LEU A 850 26.49 5.02 -11.70
CA LEU A 850 27.01 6.38 -11.62
C LEU A 850 28.26 6.36 -10.74
N ILE A 851 29.42 6.62 -11.32
CA ILE A 851 30.69 6.58 -10.58
C ILE A 851 31.02 7.97 -10.05
N PHE A 852 31.16 8.07 -8.73
CA PHE A 852 31.52 9.29 -8.02
C PHE A 852 33.03 9.37 -7.74
N PRO A 853 33.58 10.59 -7.71
CA PRO A 853 34.98 10.82 -7.35
C PRO A 853 35.19 10.58 -5.85
N GLN A 854 36.37 10.09 -5.50
CA GLN A 854 36.86 10.08 -4.12
C GLN A 854 37.66 11.35 -3.75
N ARG A 855 37.73 12.34 -4.66
CA ARG A 855 38.40 13.63 -4.47
C ARG A 855 37.41 14.76 -4.15
N GLY A 856 37.92 15.80 -3.50
CA GLY A 856 37.16 17.00 -3.14
C GLY A 856 36.96 17.17 -1.64
N ASP A 857 36.25 18.24 -1.28
CA ASP A 857 36.02 18.60 0.13
C ASP A 857 34.82 17.89 0.76
N ARG A 858 33.81 17.55 -0.05
CA ARG A 858 32.58 16.88 0.35
C ARG A 858 32.15 15.91 -0.75
N PRO A 859 31.74 14.66 -0.43
CA PRO A 859 31.31 13.71 -1.43
C PRO A 859 29.97 14.10 -2.05
N HIS A 860 29.84 14.00 -3.38
CA HIS A 860 28.62 14.36 -4.11
C HIS A 860 27.39 13.54 -3.69
N THR A 861 27.59 12.32 -3.17
CA THR A 861 26.54 11.50 -2.56
C THR A 861 25.90 12.21 -1.37
N ASN A 862 26.72 12.77 -0.48
CA ASN A 862 26.25 13.53 0.67
C ASN A 862 25.63 14.88 0.26
N GLU A 863 26.15 15.52 -0.79
CA GLU A 863 25.56 16.75 -1.33
C GLU A 863 24.15 16.54 -1.91
N ALA A 864 23.87 15.34 -2.44
CA ALA A 864 22.58 14.97 -3.00
C ALA A 864 21.70 14.29 -1.96
N SER A 865 20.91 15.06 -1.20
CA SER A 865 19.96 14.53 -0.21
C SER A 865 20.59 13.72 0.94
N GLY A 866 21.86 13.97 1.29
CA GLY A 866 22.55 13.27 2.39
C GLY A 866 22.71 11.78 2.13
N SER A 867 22.88 11.39 0.87
CA SER A 867 22.99 10.00 0.45
C SER A 867 24.32 9.34 0.82
N ASP A 868 24.33 8.01 0.74
CA ASP A 868 25.52 7.17 0.83
C ASP A 868 25.62 6.25 -0.41
N LEU A 869 26.55 5.29 -0.38
CA LEU A 869 26.73 4.28 -1.43
C LEU A 869 26.21 2.90 -0.99
N ASP A 870 25.18 2.84 -0.13
CA ASP A 870 24.64 1.58 0.39
C ASP A 870 23.56 0.90 -0.50
N GLY A 871 23.36 1.45 -1.69
CA GLY A 871 22.45 1.00 -2.74
C GLY A 871 21.47 2.07 -3.22
N ASP A 872 21.75 3.35 -2.95
CA ASP A 872 20.95 4.47 -3.42
C ASP A 872 20.97 4.58 -4.95
N LEU A 873 19.80 4.94 -5.50
CA LEU A 873 19.61 5.18 -6.93
C LEU A 873 19.45 6.67 -7.22
N TYR A 874 20.14 7.14 -8.25
CA TYR A 874 20.21 8.53 -8.67
C TYR A 874 19.50 8.69 -10.01
N PHE A 875 18.55 9.62 -10.08
CA PHE A 875 18.07 10.10 -11.38
C PHE A 875 19.19 10.89 -12.02
N VAL A 876 19.59 10.51 -13.22
CA VAL A 876 20.65 11.15 -13.99
C VAL A 876 20.10 11.50 -15.36
N THR A 877 20.34 12.73 -15.82
CA THR A 877 19.97 13.16 -17.17
C THR A 877 21.07 14.01 -17.80
N TRP A 878 21.26 13.79 -19.10
CA TRP A 878 22.14 14.56 -19.98
C TRP A 878 21.31 15.25 -21.08
N ASP A 879 20.03 15.51 -20.81
CA ASP A 879 19.19 16.36 -21.66
C ASP A 879 19.49 17.83 -21.35
N GLU A 880 20.05 18.54 -22.33
CA GLU A 880 20.39 19.96 -22.19
C GLU A 880 19.19 20.83 -21.82
N ASN A 881 17.96 20.42 -22.19
CA ASN A 881 16.75 21.17 -21.85
C ASN A 881 16.37 21.06 -20.37
N LEU A 882 16.88 20.04 -19.66
CA LEU A 882 16.63 19.82 -18.23
C LEU A 882 17.76 20.37 -17.35
N LEU A 883 18.84 20.87 -17.93
CA LEU A 883 19.90 21.53 -17.19
C LEU A 883 19.47 22.95 -16.78
N PRO A 884 19.68 23.35 -15.51
CA PRO A 884 19.51 24.75 -15.10
C PRO A 884 20.33 25.69 -16.00
N PRO A 885 19.81 26.87 -16.38
CA PRO A 885 20.50 27.78 -17.32
C PRO A 885 21.93 28.15 -16.91
N GLY A 886 22.18 28.25 -15.60
CA GLY A 886 23.51 28.56 -15.07
C GLY A 886 24.51 27.39 -15.12
N LYS A 887 24.07 26.18 -15.48
CA LYS A 887 24.85 24.92 -15.47
C LYS A 887 25.73 24.74 -14.22
N LYS A 888 25.21 25.19 -13.07
CA LYS A 888 25.90 25.19 -11.78
C LYS A 888 24.99 24.64 -10.71
N SER A 889 25.58 23.87 -9.81
CA SER A 889 24.90 23.37 -8.62
C SER A 889 24.58 24.50 -7.65
N TRP A 890 23.42 24.42 -6.99
CA TRP A 890 23.13 25.27 -5.83
C TRP A 890 23.93 24.79 -4.62
N VAL A 891 24.04 25.59 -3.56
CA VAL A 891 24.73 25.18 -2.32
C VAL A 891 23.97 23.99 -1.69
N PRO A 892 24.64 22.86 -1.40
CA PRO A 892 23.98 21.71 -0.77
C PRO A 892 23.59 22.02 0.68
N MET A 893 22.48 21.44 1.14
CA MET A 893 22.06 21.56 2.55
C MET A 893 23.07 20.85 3.47
N ASP A 894 23.12 21.26 4.73
CA ASP A 894 23.82 20.49 5.76
C ASP A 894 22.99 19.25 6.14
N TYR A 895 23.57 18.08 5.91
CA TYR A 895 22.98 16.77 6.21
C TYR A 895 23.58 16.13 7.46
N THR A 896 24.25 16.92 8.30
CA THR A 896 24.83 16.44 9.56
C THR A 896 23.74 15.75 10.41
N PRO A 897 23.93 14.46 10.78
CA PRO A 897 22.94 13.73 11.56
C PRO A 897 22.71 14.39 12.93
N ALA A 898 21.46 14.41 13.36
CA ALA A 898 21.14 14.89 14.70
C ALA A 898 21.74 13.99 15.80
N GLU A 899 22.05 14.59 16.95
CA GLU A 899 22.59 13.87 18.11
C GLU A 899 21.73 12.66 18.50
N VAL A 900 22.41 11.53 18.66
CA VAL A 900 21.79 10.22 18.88
C VAL A 900 21.59 10.00 20.38
N LYS A 901 20.33 9.87 20.82
CA LYS A 901 20.04 9.54 22.22
C LYS A 901 20.48 8.11 22.56
N GLN A 902 21.41 7.97 23.49
CA GLN A 902 21.87 6.67 24.00
C GLN A 902 21.26 6.38 25.38
N LEU A 903 20.96 5.11 25.65
CA LEU A 903 20.60 4.66 27.00
C LEU A 903 21.87 4.33 27.80
N PRO A 904 21.89 4.52 29.13
CA PRO A 904 23.06 4.16 29.94
C PRO A 904 23.26 2.64 30.04
N ARG A 905 22.17 1.88 29.88
CA ARG A 905 22.10 0.41 29.96
C ARG A 905 21.96 -0.25 28.59
N GLN A 906 22.11 -1.58 28.55
CA GLN A 906 21.75 -2.39 27.40
C GLN A 906 20.25 -2.29 27.08
N ILE A 907 19.93 -2.44 25.79
CA ILE A 907 18.57 -2.32 25.28
C ILE A 907 17.79 -3.59 25.60
N LEU A 908 16.60 -3.41 26.17
CA LEU A 908 15.64 -4.47 26.44
C LEU A 908 14.62 -4.56 25.29
N PRO A 909 13.98 -5.73 25.09
CA PRO A 909 12.92 -5.86 24.08
C PRO A 909 11.79 -4.84 24.22
N GLN A 910 11.45 -4.45 25.46
CA GLN A 910 10.43 -3.44 25.72
C GLN A 910 10.80 -2.06 25.18
N ASP A 911 12.09 -1.68 25.18
CA ASP A 911 12.52 -0.40 24.61
C ASP A 911 12.27 -0.36 23.09
N ILE A 912 12.46 -1.49 22.40
CA ILE A 912 12.21 -1.63 20.96
C ILE A 912 10.70 -1.51 20.67
N ILE A 913 9.85 -2.11 21.51
CA ILE A 913 8.39 -1.99 21.42
C ILE A 913 7.95 -0.54 21.65
N ASP A 914 8.49 0.12 22.69
CA ASP A 914 8.18 1.52 22.98
C ASP A 914 8.64 2.44 21.86
N PHE A 915 9.80 2.16 21.24
CA PHE A 915 10.26 2.86 20.05
C PHE A 915 9.33 2.65 18.85
N TYR A 916 8.86 1.42 18.62
CA TYR A 916 7.87 1.11 17.57
C TYR A 916 6.59 1.92 17.75
N LEU A 917 6.02 1.91 18.97
CA LEU A 917 4.81 2.67 19.32
C LEU A 917 5.04 4.19 19.19
N LYS A 918 6.21 4.67 19.61
CA LYS A 918 6.59 6.09 19.47
C LYS A 918 6.68 6.50 18.01
N ASN A 919 7.25 5.67 17.12
CA ASN A 919 7.24 5.92 15.68
C ASN A 919 5.81 5.99 15.15
N MET A 920 4.97 5.03 15.54
CA MET A 920 3.61 4.94 15.03
C MET A 920 2.79 6.22 15.25
N VAL A 921 3.01 6.87 16.39
CA VAL A 921 2.33 8.10 16.80
C VAL A 921 2.89 9.34 16.10
N ASN A 922 4.18 9.36 15.75
CA ASN A 922 4.90 10.59 15.39
C ASN A 922 5.40 10.64 13.93
N GLU A 923 4.95 9.72 13.07
CA GLU A 923 5.37 9.69 11.66
C GLU A 923 4.78 10.87 10.87
N ASN A 924 5.60 11.88 10.61
CA ASN A 924 5.21 13.12 9.92
C ASN A 924 5.86 13.33 8.55
N HIS A 925 6.77 12.44 8.11
CA HIS A 925 7.59 12.66 6.92
C HIS A 925 6.76 12.93 5.65
N GLY A 926 5.74 12.11 5.37
CA GLY A 926 4.86 12.31 4.22
C GLY A 926 4.04 13.60 4.31
N VAL A 927 3.68 14.05 5.52
CA VAL A 927 2.96 15.32 5.74
C VAL A 927 3.87 16.51 5.46
N ILE A 928 5.13 16.43 5.88
CA ILE A 928 6.16 17.48 5.63
C ILE A 928 6.43 17.59 4.12
N CYS A 929 6.64 16.47 3.42
CA CYS A 929 6.84 16.49 1.96
C CYS A 929 5.64 17.07 1.20
N ASN A 930 4.42 16.73 1.63
CA ASN A 930 3.21 17.32 1.04
C ASN A 930 3.11 18.81 1.33
N ALA A 931 3.48 19.26 2.53
CA ALA A 931 3.52 20.68 2.86
C ALA A 931 4.52 21.42 1.97
N HIS A 932 5.70 20.86 1.75
CA HIS A 932 6.72 21.43 0.87
C HIS A 932 6.17 21.69 -0.54
N VAL A 933 5.49 20.70 -1.13
CA VAL A 933 4.87 20.85 -2.46
C VAL A 933 3.85 22.00 -2.48
N VAL A 934 3.04 22.15 -1.42
CA VAL A 934 2.04 23.24 -1.36
C VAL A 934 2.70 24.61 -1.22
N HIS A 935 3.73 24.75 -0.37
CA HIS A 935 4.42 26.02 -0.19
C HIS A 935 5.21 26.41 -1.44
N ALA A 936 5.86 25.44 -2.09
CA ALA A 936 6.57 25.67 -3.34
C ALA A 936 5.62 26.09 -4.47
N ASP A 937 4.41 25.52 -4.55
CA ASP A 937 3.42 25.91 -5.55
C ASP A 937 2.91 27.35 -5.35
N ARG A 938 2.71 27.77 -4.10
CA ARG A 938 2.23 29.12 -3.76
C ARG A 938 3.29 30.20 -3.90
N SER A 939 4.55 29.88 -3.65
CA SER A 939 5.62 30.86 -3.68
C SER A 939 6.02 31.22 -5.10
N GLU A 940 6.29 32.50 -5.35
CA GLU A 940 6.92 32.94 -6.60
C GLU A 940 8.34 32.38 -6.73
N HIS A 941 9.02 32.16 -5.60
CA HIS A 941 10.36 31.59 -5.52
C HIS A 941 10.40 30.05 -5.57
N GLY A 942 9.25 29.38 -5.58
CA GLY A 942 9.20 27.92 -5.65
C GLY A 942 9.83 27.24 -4.44
N ALA A 943 10.72 26.27 -4.69
CA ALA A 943 11.46 25.56 -3.64
C ALA A 943 12.58 26.40 -2.98
N LEU A 944 12.89 27.59 -3.52
CA LEU A 944 13.85 28.52 -2.91
C LEU A 944 13.23 29.36 -1.78
N ASP A 945 11.91 29.23 -1.54
CA ASP A 945 11.23 29.89 -0.43
C ASP A 945 11.76 29.42 0.93
N GLU A 946 11.91 30.34 1.89
CA GLU A 946 12.42 30.02 3.23
C GLU A 946 11.60 28.93 3.94
N ASN A 947 10.28 28.90 3.72
CA ASN A 947 9.43 27.85 4.28
C ASN A 947 9.72 26.49 3.65
N CYS A 948 10.03 26.44 2.35
CA CYS A 948 10.42 25.23 1.64
C CYS A 948 11.78 24.72 2.14
N LEU A 949 12.78 25.60 2.29
CA LEU A 949 14.10 25.25 2.83
C LEU A 949 13.98 24.64 4.24
N LYS A 950 13.21 25.29 5.12
CA LYS A 950 12.93 24.77 6.46
C LYS A 950 12.18 23.44 6.45
N LEU A 951 11.25 23.24 5.51
CA LEU A 951 10.56 21.96 5.34
C LEU A 951 11.50 20.86 4.83
N ALA A 952 12.49 21.18 4.01
CA ALA A 952 13.52 20.24 3.56
C ALA A 952 14.39 19.77 4.74
N GLU A 953 14.84 20.67 5.62
CA GLU A 953 15.58 20.34 6.85
C GLU A 953 14.77 19.40 7.78
N LEU A 954 13.50 19.74 7.99
CA LEU A 954 12.58 18.92 8.79
C LEU A 954 12.35 17.55 8.16
N ALA A 955 12.25 17.48 6.83
CA ALA A 955 12.07 16.24 6.10
C ALA A 955 13.30 15.33 6.22
N ALA A 956 14.52 15.88 6.06
CA ALA A 956 15.77 15.15 6.21
C ALA A 956 15.89 14.54 7.62
N THR A 957 15.62 15.35 8.66
CA THR A 957 15.60 14.86 10.05
C THR A 957 14.53 13.75 10.25
N ALA A 958 13.38 13.86 9.59
CA ALA A 958 12.30 12.88 9.70
C ALA A 958 12.60 11.55 8.98
N VAL A 959 13.34 11.57 7.86
CA VAL A 959 13.78 10.36 7.15
C VAL A 959 14.67 9.50 8.02
N ASP A 960 15.52 10.13 8.82
CA ASP A 960 16.48 9.49 9.71
C ASP A 960 15.92 9.08 11.07
N PHE A 961 14.65 9.39 11.37
CA PHE A 961 13.99 8.94 12.59
C PHE A 961 14.18 7.43 12.88
N PRO A 962 14.04 6.50 11.92
CA PRO A 962 14.25 5.07 12.15
C PRO A 962 15.67 4.71 12.58
N LYS A 963 16.66 5.59 12.34
CA LYS A 963 18.07 5.41 12.70
C LYS A 963 18.48 6.24 13.93
N THR A 964 17.90 7.42 14.15
CA THR A 964 18.30 8.36 15.21
C THR A 964 17.34 8.36 16.40
N GLY A 965 16.05 8.13 16.16
CA GLY A 965 14.96 8.22 17.13
C GLY A 965 14.50 9.66 17.47
N LYS A 966 14.95 10.67 16.71
CA LYS A 966 14.60 12.09 16.93
C LYS A 966 13.26 12.44 16.29
N ILE A 967 12.23 12.71 17.11
CA ILE A 967 10.92 13.15 16.62
C ILE A 967 11.03 14.52 15.97
N VAL A 968 10.37 14.67 14.82
CA VAL A 968 10.18 15.96 14.14
C VAL A 968 8.73 16.39 14.26
N THR A 969 8.52 17.59 14.78
CA THR A 969 7.21 18.23 14.84
C THR A 969 7.19 19.40 13.87
N MET A 970 6.30 19.35 12.89
CA MET A 970 6.12 20.46 11.94
C MET A 970 5.42 21.64 12.64
N PRO A 971 6.01 22.86 12.62
CA PRO A 971 5.40 24.07 13.14
C PRO A 971 3.98 24.32 12.58
N PRO A 972 3.04 24.83 13.38
CA PRO A 972 1.68 25.13 12.91
C PRO A 972 1.62 26.08 11.72
N THR A 973 2.56 27.03 11.63
CA THR A 973 2.67 27.99 10.53
C THR A 973 2.99 27.33 9.18
N LEU A 974 3.71 26.21 9.20
CA LEU A 974 4.07 25.45 8.01
C LEU A 974 3.02 24.45 7.56
N LYS A 975 1.93 24.25 8.34
CA LYS A 975 0.82 23.36 7.98
C LYS A 975 -0.08 24.04 6.92
N PRO A 976 -0.19 23.49 5.70
CA PRO A 976 -1.05 24.09 4.69
C PRO A 976 -2.53 23.99 5.07
N LYS A 977 -3.27 25.08 4.82
CA LYS A 977 -4.73 25.15 5.04
C LYS A 977 -5.54 24.80 3.78
N THR A 978 -4.99 25.10 2.60
CA THR A 978 -5.58 24.72 1.31
C THR A 978 -4.51 24.08 0.44
N TYR A 979 -4.92 23.21 -0.48
CA TYR A 979 -4.05 22.36 -1.29
C TYR A 979 -4.23 22.67 -2.79
N PRO A 980 -3.22 22.51 -3.63
CA PRO A 980 -3.41 22.69 -5.07
C PRO A 980 -4.25 21.54 -5.65
N ASP A 981 -4.97 21.83 -6.72
CA ASP A 981 -5.89 20.93 -7.42
C ASP A 981 -5.23 19.60 -7.84
N PHE A 982 -3.99 19.64 -8.32
CA PHE A 982 -3.26 18.43 -8.75
C PHE A 982 -2.96 17.42 -7.62
N MET A 983 -3.13 17.79 -6.35
CA MET A 983 -2.97 16.86 -5.22
C MET A 983 -4.21 16.00 -4.96
N GLY A 984 -5.35 16.27 -5.59
CA GLY A 984 -6.55 15.43 -5.50
C GLY A 984 -7.07 15.23 -4.08
N LYS A 985 -7.04 16.29 -3.26
CA LYS A 985 -7.52 16.28 -1.87
C LYS A 985 -8.99 16.68 -1.80
N ASP A 986 -9.88 15.78 -2.20
CA ASP A 986 -11.33 16.03 -2.29
C ASP A 986 -11.95 16.38 -0.92
N ASP A 987 -11.32 15.96 0.17
CA ASP A 987 -11.71 16.21 1.56
C ASP A 987 -11.28 17.58 2.10
N ARG A 988 -10.50 18.35 1.34
CA ARG A 988 -9.91 19.62 1.78
C ARG A 988 -10.17 20.77 0.80
N LEU A 989 -10.00 22.00 1.30
CA LEU A 989 -10.01 23.19 0.45
C LEU A 989 -8.92 23.08 -0.61
N SER A 990 -9.32 23.18 -1.87
CA SER A 990 -8.40 23.20 -3.00
C SER A 990 -8.38 24.55 -3.71
N TYR A 991 -7.25 24.88 -4.34
CA TYR A 991 -7.12 26.01 -5.24
C TYR A 991 -6.55 25.54 -6.57
N LYS A 992 -6.90 26.24 -7.65
CA LYS A 992 -6.33 25.99 -8.98
C LYS A 992 -4.88 26.47 -8.99
N SER A 993 -3.92 25.56 -9.13
CA SER A 993 -2.50 25.94 -9.24
C SER A 993 -2.22 26.55 -10.61
N GLU A 994 -1.56 27.71 -10.67
CA GLU A 994 -1.15 28.34 -11.94
C GLU A 994 0.28 27.95 -12.36
N LYS A 995 0.98 27.15 -11.54
CA LYS A 995 2.33 26.64 -11.82
C LYS A 995 2.28 25.41 -12.73
N ILE A 996 3.45 24.98 -13.18
CA ILE A 996 3.63 23.86 -14.11
C ILE A 996 2.91 22.57 -13.68
N LEU A 997 2.97 22.17 -12.40
CA LEU A 997 2.31 20.95 -11.94
C LEU A 997 0.79 21.00 -12.10
N GLY A 998 0.16 22.16 -11.84
CA GLY A 998 -1.27 22.37 -12.06
C GLY A 998 -1.65 22.31 -13.54
N LYS A 999 -0.83 22.91 -14.42
CA LYS A 999 -1.03 22.86 -15.87
C LYS A 999 -0.94 21.44 -16.41
N LEU A 1000 0.10 20.71 -16.05
CA LEU A 1000 0.34 19.33 -16.47
C LEU A 1000 -0.80 18.40 -16.01
N TYR A 1001 -1.27 18.55 -14.77
CA TYR A 1001 -2.36 17.76 -14.21
C TYR A 1001 -3.67 17.96 -14.97
N ARG A 1002 -4.09 19.21 -15.17
CA ARG A 1002 -5.35 19.53 -15.85
C ARG A 1002 -5.35 19.04 -17.30
N LYS A 1003 -4.22 19.18 -18.01
CA LYS A 1003 -4.09 18.69 -19.38
C LYS A 1003 -4.39 17.19 -19.53
N ILE A 1004 -4.01 16.38 -18.55
CA ILE A 1004 -4.33 14.94 -18.56
C ILE A 1004 -5.74 14.71 -18.07
N LYS A 1005 -6.16 15.38 -16.99
CA LYS A 1005 -7.51 15.22 -16.44
C LYS A 1005 -8.57 15.44 -17.52
N ASP A 1006 -8.44 16.54 -18.26
CA ASP A 1006 -9.34 16.92 -19.35
C ASP A 1006 -9.31 15.88 -20.49
N ALA A 1007 -8.17 15.23 -20.75
CA ALA A 1007 -8.06 14.15 -21.74
C ALA A 1007 -8.65 12.81 -21.25
N THR A 1008 -8.54 12.49 -19.96
CA THR A 1008 -9.06 11.23 -19.39
C THR A 1008 -10.58 11.22 -19.16
N ASP A 1009 -11.20 12.37 -18.90
CA ASP A 1009 -12.65 12.44 -18.70
C ASP A 1009 -13.44 12.19 -20.02
N ASP A 1010 -12.80 12.38 -21.18
CA ASP A 1010 -13.39 12.17 -22.52
C ASP A 1010 -12.99 10.83 -23.18
N GLU A 1011 -11.92 10.14 -22.74
CA GLU A 1011 -11.31 9.02 -23.50
C GLU A 1011 -10.92 7.76 -22.68
N LEU A 1012 -11.54 7.47 -21.52
CA LEU A 1012 -11.40 6.14 -20.93
C LEU A 1012 -12.41 5.18 -21.60
N PRO A 1013 -11.98 4.30 -22.51
CA PRO A 1013 -12.91 3.37 -23.11
C PRO A 1013 -13.28 2.34 -22.04
N SER A 1014 -14.58 2.12 -21.84
CA SER A 1014 -15.09 0.88 -21.24
C SER A 1014 -14.76 -0.27 -22.20
N GLU A 1015 -13.49 -0.70 -22.27
CA GLU A 1015 -13.08 -1.79 -23.15
C GLU A 1015 -13.73 -3.09 -22.63
N LEU A 1016 -14.71 -3.58 -23.38
CA LEU A 1016 -15.34 -4.87 -23.15
C LEU A 1016 -14.26 -5.97 -23.20
N PRO A 1017 -14.27 -6.94 -22.26
CA PRO A 1017 -13.38 -8.09 -22.30
C PRO A 1017 -13.56 -8.85 -23.62
N CYS A 1018 -12.46 -9.31 -24.24
CA CYS A 1018 -12.55 -10.21 -25.40
C CYS A 1018 -13.34 -11.47 -25.00
N THR A 1019 -14.48 -11.68 -25.66
CA THR A 1019 -15.37 -12.82 -25.47
C THR A 1019 -14.77 -14.05 -26.15
N PHE A 1020 -15.03 -15.24 -25.59
CA PHE A 1020 -14.54 -16.51 -26.15
C PHE A 1020 -14.98 -16.78 -27.60
N GLU A 1021 -16.00 -16.07 -28.08
CA GLU A 1021 -16.58 -16.21 -29.41
C GLU A 1021 -15.85 -15.37 -30.48
N ASP A 1022 -14.98 -14.44 -30.08
CA ASP A 1022 -14.27 -13.51 -30.97
C ASP A 1022 -12.75 -13.73 -31.00
N LEU A 1023 -12.25 -14.86 -30.48
CA LEU A 1023 -10.81 -15.14 -30.43
C LEU A 1023 -10.25 -15.47 -31.83
N PRO A 1024 -9.35 -14.65 -32.39
CA PRO A 1024 -8.70 -14.95 -33.66
C PRO A 1024 -7.68 -16.08 -33.48
N TYR A 1025 -7.62 -16.99 -34.46
CA TYR A 1025 -6.69 -18.11 -34.47
C TYR A 1025 -5.71 -18.00 -35.64
N ASP A 1026 -4.43 -17.90 -35.34
CA ASP A 1026 -3.35 -17.75 -36.32
C ASP A 1026 -2.82 -19.12 -36.74
N THR A 1027 -3.14 -19.55 -37.96
CA THR A 1027 -2.70 -20.83 -38.51
C THR A 1027 -1.21 -20.88 -38.79
N ASP A 1028 -0.53 -19.74 -38.92
CA ASP A 1028 0.93 -19.70 -39.17
C ASP A 1028 1.72 -20.24 -37.97
N LEU A 1029 1.11 -20.28 -36.78
CA LEU A 1029 1.71 -20.80 -35.56
C LEU A 1029 1.52 -22.31 -35.39
N GLU A 1030 0.84 -22.99 -36.31
CA GLU A 1030 0.73 -24.45 -36.32
C GLU A 1030 1.93 -25.10 -37.00
N ILE A 1031 2.53 -26.07 -36.30
CA ILE A 1031 3.64 -26.89 -36.80
C ILE A 1031 3.28 -28.36 -36.79
N ILE A 1032 3.67 -29.06 -37.86
CA ILE A 1032 3.55 -30.51 -38.01
C ILE A 1032 4.34 -31.21 -36.89
N GLY A 1033 3.67 -32.09 -36.13
CA GLY A 1033 4.25 -32.77 -34.95
C GLY A 1033 3.83 -32.18 -33.61
N SER A 1034 3.13 -31.04 -33.57
CA SER A 1034 2.59 -30.48 -32.31
C SER A 1034 1.52 -31.37 -31.66
N LEU A 1035 0.86 -32.24 -32.43
CA LEU A 1035 -0.21 -33.13 -31.99
C LEU A 1035 0.21 -34.01 -30.80
N ASP A 1036 1.46 -34.48 -30.80
CA ASP A 1036 2.02 -35.35 -29.76
C ASP A 1036 2.10 -34.64 -28.40
N TYR A 1037 2.14 -33.30 -28.40
CA TYR A 1037 2.29 -32.48 -27.21
C TYR A 1037 0.97 -31.84 -26.74
N LEU A 1038 -0.12 -31.93 -27.50
CA LEU A 1038 -1.41 -31.30 -27.16
C LEU A 1038 -1.97 -31.78 -25.83
N ALA A 1039 -1.86 -33.08 -25.54
CA ALA A 1039 -2.39 -33.66 -24.31
C ALA A 1039 -1.65 -33.15 -23.07
N ASP A 1040 -0.34 -32.93 -23.16
CA ASP A 1040 0.48 -32.36 -22.09
C ASP A 1040 0.27 -30.83 -21.98
N ALA A 1041 0.25 -30.12 -23.11
CA ALA A 1041 -0.01 -28.68 -23.17
C ALA A 1041 -1.36 -28.32 -22.51
N TRP A 1042 -2.42 -29.09 -22.78
CA TRP A 1042 -3.73 -28.89 -22.17
C TRP A 1042 -3.70 -29.01 -20.65
N GLN A 1043 -2.93 -29.97 -20.12
CA GLN A 1043 -2.82 -30.18 -18.68
C GLN A 1043 -2.13 -29.01 -18.02
N ASN A 1044 -1.03 -28.53 -18.62
CA ASN A 1044 -0.31 -27.37 -18.12
C ASN A 1044 -1.17 -26.10 -18.19
N LYS A 1045 -1.95 -25.91 -19.26
CA LYS A 1045 -2.89 -24.78 -19.39
C LYS A 1045 -3.88 -24.72 -18.23
N VAL A 1046 -4.55 -25.84 -17.92
CA VAL A 1046 -5.58 -25.87 -16.87
C VAL A 1046 -4.99 -25.51 -15.49
N VAL A 1047 -3.76 -25.96 -15.20
CA VAL A 1047 -3.07 -25.63 -13.94
C VAL A 1047 -2.64 -24.16 -13.93
N TYR A 1048 -2.08 -23.67 -15.04
CA TYR A 1048 -1.67 -22.27 -15.17
C TYR A 1048 -2.83 -21.29 -14.96
N ASP A 1049 -3.95 -21.52 -15.65
CA ASP A 1049 -5.13 -20.64 -15.59
C ASP A 1049 -5.69 -20.58 -14.16
N ARG A 1050 -5.61 -21.67 -13.38
CA ARG A 1050 -5.97 -21.62 -11.96
C ARG A 1050 -5.02 -20.72 -11.18
N HIS A 1051 -3.71 -20.92 -11.31
CA HIS A 1051 -2.74 -20.13 -10.55
C HIS A 1051 -2.90 -18.64 -10.88
N LEU A 1052 -3.11 -18.30 -12.16
CA LEU A 1052 -3.37 -16.94 -12.58
C LEU A 1052 -4.69 -16.38 -12.00
N ASN A 1053 -5.78 -17.16 -12.03
CA ASN A 1053 -7.06 -16.74 -11.44
C ASN A 1053 -6.96 -16.56 -9.92
N ALA A 1054 -6.18 -17.41 -9.23
CA ALA A 1054 -5.91 -17.26 -7.81
C ALA A 1054 -5.17 -15.95 -7.53
N LEU A 1055 -4.16 -15.59 -8.33
CA LEU A 1055 -3.46 -14.30 -8.23
C LEU A 1055 -4.42 -13.11 -8.47
N LEU A 1056 -5.25 -13.15 -9.52
CA LEU A 1056 -6.23 -12.11 -9.81
C LEU A 1056 -7.20 -11.90 -8.63
N ALA A 1057 -7.75 -13.00 -8.10
CA ALA A 1057 -8.69 -12.97 -6.99
C ALA A 1057 -8.04 -12.48 -5.68
N GLN A 1058 -6.81 -12.91 -5.42
CA GLN A 1058 -6.05 -12.56 -4.22
C GLN A 1058 -5.74 -11.06 -4.16
N TYR A 1059 -5.28 -10.50 -5.28
CA TYR A 1059 -4.86 -9.09 -5.35
C TYR A 1059 -6.00 -8.15 -5.79
N ARG A 1060 -7.20 -8.66 -6.06
CA ARG A 1060 -8.38 -7.92 -6.58
C ARG A 1060 -8.06 -7.15 -7.86
N VAL A 1061 -7.34 -7.80 -8.78
CA VAL A 1061 -6.98 -7.24 -10.09
C VAL A 1061 -8.02 -7.68 -11.12
N SER A 1062 -8.40 -6.76 -11.99
CA SER A 1062 -9.54 -6.92 -12.91
C SER A 1062 -9.18 -7.73 -14.16
N SER A 1063 -7.96 -7.57 -14.68
CA SER A 1063 -7.56 -8.13 -15.97
C SER A 1063 -6.25 -8.92 -15.92
N GLU A 1064 -6.13 -9.90 -16.83
CA GLU A 1064 -4.90 -10.68 -17.02
C GLU A 1064 -3.72 -9.80 -17.47
N GLY A 1065 -3.97 -8.83 -18.36
CA GLY A 1065 -2.95 -7.92 -18.88
C GLY A 1065 -2.23 -7.13 -17.78
N GLU A 1066 -2.95 -6.70 -16.75
CA GLU A 1066 -2.37 -5.98 -15.60
C GLU A 1066 -1.35 -6.85 -14.83
N VAL A 1067 -1.65 -8.14 -14.65
CA VAL A 1067 -0.75 -9.08 -13.95
C VAL A 1067 0.47 -9.38 -14.80
N VAL A 1068 0.26 -9.65 -16.10
CA VAL A 1068 1.33 -10.05 -17.03
C VAL A 1068 2.35 -8.94 -17.23
N THR A 1069 1.87 -7.70 -17.38
CA THR A 1069 2.72 -6.52 -17.59
C THR A 1069 3.21 -5.89 -16.28
N GLY A 1070 2.63 -6.25 -15.13
CA GLY A 1070 2.85 -5.55 -13.86
C GLY A 1070 2.32 -4.11 -13.82
N HIS A 1071 1.63 -3.66 -14.88
CA HIS A 1071 1.04 -2.32 -15.00
C HIS A 1071 -0.40 -2.35 -14.49
N ILE A 1072 -0.54 -2.28 -13.17
CA ILE A 1072 -1.81 -2.50 -12.47
C ILE A 1072 -2.49 -1.16 -12.13
N TRP A 1073 -3.76 -1.02 -12.50
CA TRP A 1073 -4.56 0.18 -12.24
C TRP A 1073 -5.83 -0.11 -11.43
N SER A 1074 -6.33 -1.35 -11.48
CA SER A 1074 -7.57 -1.75 -10.81
C SER A 1074 -7.44 -2.06 -9.31
N LEU A 1075 -6.25 -1.86 -8.73
CA LEU A 1075 -6.04 -2.07 -7.30
C LEU A 1075 -6.97 -1.18 -6.46
N PRO A 1076 -7.46 -1.67 -5.32
CA PRO A 1076 -8.23 -0.83 -4.40
C PRO A 1076 -7.46 0.45 -4.03
N LYS A 1077 -8.21 1.53 -3.78
CA LYS A 1077 -7.66 2.85 -3.40
C LYS A 1077 -7.02 2.78 -2.00
N TYR A 1078 -5.79 2.27 -1.94
CA TYR A 1078 -4.92 2.34 -0.77
C TYR A 1078 -4.01 3.57 -0.85
N ASN A 1079 -3.22 3.81 0.20
CA ASN A 1079 -2.14 4.80 0.09
C ASN A 1079 -1.15 4.40 -1.03
N SER A 1080 -0.53 5.40 -1.65
CA SER A 1080 0.31 5.21 -2.85
C SER A 1080 1.47 4.24 -2.64
N ARG A 1081 2.00 4.16 -1.41
CA ARG A 1081 3.10 3.27 -1.06
C ARG A 1081 2.68 1.81 -0.96
N LYS A 1082 1.56 1.50 -0.28
CA LYS A 1082 1.02 0.14 -0.23
C LYS A 1082 0.62 -0.35 -1.61
N GLN A 1083 0.13 0.53 -2.47
CA GLN A 1083 -0.08 0.18 -3.88
C GLN A 1083 1.24 -0.22 -4.56
N GLY A 1084 2.35 0.50 -4.33
CA GLY A 1084 3.67 0.12 -4.82
C GLY A 1084 4.12 -1.28 -4.36
N GLU A 1085 4.02 -1.58 -3.07
CA GLU A 1085 4.39 -2.88 -2.51
C GLU A 1085 3.51 -4.02 -3.05
N LEU A 1086 2.20 -3.80 -3.16
CA LEU A 1086 1.27 -4.78 -3.73
C LEU A 1086 1.59 -5.05 -5.21
N LYS A 1087 1.92 -4.01 -5.99
CA LYS A 1087 2.37 -4.15 -7.38
C LYS A 1087 3.64 -4.99 -7.47
N GLU A 1088 4.63 -4.72 -6.62
CA GLU A 1088 5.89 -5.47 -6.59
C GLU A 1088 5.68 -6.94 -6.20
N ARG A 1089 4.86 -7.19 -5.18
CA ARG A 1089 4.51 -8.56 -4.75
C ARG A 1089 3.78 -9.33 -5.83
N LEU A 1090 2.80 -8.72 -6.49
CA LEU A 1090 2.11 -9.33 -7.62
C LEU A 1090 3.07 -9.58 -8.80
N LYS A 1091 3.97 -8.64 -9.11
CA LYS A 1091 5.04 -8.84 -10.12
C LYS A 1091 5.90 -10.05 -9.77
N ASN A 1092 6.33 -10.18 -8.51
CA ASN A 1092 7.16 -11.29 -8.06
C ASN A 1092 6.42 -12.63 -8.11
N ALA A 1093 5.15 -12.66 -7.68
CA ALA A 1093 4.31 -13.85 -7.74
C ALA A 1093 4.08 -14.31 -9.18
N TYR A 1094 3.77 -13.39 -10.10
CA TYR A 1094 3.62 -13.70 -11.52
C TYR A 1094 4.95 -14.11 -12.19
N SER A 1095 6.05 -13.42 -11.87
CA SER A 1095 7.39 -13.79 -12.37
C SER A 1095 7.76 -15.21 -11.96
N SER A 1096 7.47 -15.59 -10.72
CA SER A 1096 7.67 -16.95 -10.20
C SER A 1096 6.81 -17.97 -10.96
N LEU A 1097 5.53 -17.65 -11.20
CA LEU A 1097 4.63 -18.48 -11.99
C LEU A 1097 5.15 -18.66 -13.43
N ARG A 1098 5.58 -17.57 -14.08
CA ARG A 1098 6.15 -17.60 -15.44
C ARG A 1098 7.42 -18.47 -15.48
N LYS A 1099 8.36 -18.29 -14.54
CA LYS A 1099 9.60 -19.09 -14.45
C LYS A 1099 9.30 -20.57 -14.25
N GLN A 1100 8.34 -20.89 -13.38
CA GLN A 1100 7.91 -22.27 -13.14
C GLN A 1100 7.43 -22.94 -14.44
N PHE A 1101 6.51 -22.30 -15.15
CA PHE A 1101 5.96 -22.86 -16.37
C PHE A 1101 6.96 -22.86 -17.53
N TRP A 1102 7.89 -21.89 -17.56
CA TRP A 1102 9.03 -21.92 -18.48
C TRP A 1102 9.95 -23.12 -18.21
N HIS A 1103 10.21 -23.46 -16.94
CA HIS A 1103 10.98 -24.66 -16.60
C HIS A 1103 10.23 -25.95 -16.99
N ILE A 1104 8.91 -26.01 -16.76
CA ILE A 1104 8.07 -27.13 -17.20
C ILE A 1104 8.14 -27.28 -18.73
N PHE A 1105 8.05 -26.17 -19.46
CA PHE A 1105 8.20 -26.14 -20.91
C PHE A 1105 9.56 -26.70 -21.37
N LYS A 1106 10.64 -26.30 -20.70
CA LYS A 1106 12.02 -26.72 -20.97
C LYS A 1106 12.36 -28.13 -20.50
N THR A 1107 11.56 -28.74 -19.62
CA THR A 1107 11.84 -30.08 -19.10
C THR A 1107 11.70 -31.10 -20.24
N MET A 1108 12.76 -31.91 -20.44
CA MET A 1108 12.83 -32.97 -21.46
C MET A 1108 13.05 -34.34 -20.79
N SER A 1109 12.61 -35.41 -21.46
CA SER A 1109 12.90 -36.78 -21.03
C SER A 1109 14.41 -37.05 -21.08
N PRO A 1110 14.99 -37.83 -20.14
CA PRO A 1110 16.43 -38.08 -20.06
C PRO A 1110 17.04 -38.60 -21.37
N ASP A 1111 16.26 -39.33 -22.18
CA ASP A 1111 16.68 -39.93 -23.45
C ASP A 1111 16.93 -38.91 -24.58
N LEU A 1112 16.54 -37.64 -24.42
CA LEU A 1112 16.63 -36.58 -25.44
C LEU A 1112 17.81 -35.60 -25.21
N LEU A 1113 18.65 -35.85 -24.21
CA LEU A 1113 19.78 -34.96 -23.86
C LEU A 1113 20.92 -34.99 -24.89
N GLN A 1114 20.99 -36.03 -25.74
CA GLN A 1114 22.01 -36.21 -26.79
C GLN A 1114 21.74 -35.47 -28.11
N LEU A 1115 20.59 -34.80 -28.23
CA LEU A 1115 20.21 -34.05 -29.45
C LEU A 1115 21.05 -32.79 -29.66
N THR A 1116 21.26 -32.42 -30.92
CA THR A 1116 21.87 -31.15 -31.33
C THR A 1116 20.98 -29.96 -30.93
N ASP A 1117 21.55 -28.75 -30.88
CA ASP A 1117 20.80 -27.54 -30.49
C ASP A 1117 19.66 -27.21 -31.48
N ASP A 1118 19.82 -27.55 -32.75
CA ASP A 1118 18.80 -27.36 -33.80
C ASP A 1118 17.63 -28.37 -33.68
N GLU A 1119 17.92 -29.62 -33.33
CA GLU A 1119 16.89 -30.64 -33.06
C GLU A 1119 16.10 -30.29 -31.79
N LYS A 1120 16.80 -29.84 -30.74
CA LYS A 1120 16.18 -29.32 -29.51
C LYS A 1120 15.27 -28.13 -29.82
N CYS A 1121 15.72 -27.18 -30.64
CA CYS A 1121 14.92 -26.04 -31.06
C CYS A 1121 13.64 -26.45 -31.80
N SER A 1122 13.73 -27.40 -32.73
CA SER A 1122 12.58 -27.89 -33.50
C SER A 1122 11.53 -28.55 -32.58
N LEU A 1123 11.97 -29.32 -31.58
CA LEU A 1123 11.06 -29.87 -30.56
C LEU A 1123 10.39 -28.79 -29.71
N TYR A 1124 11.13 -27.75 -29.30
CA TYR A 1124 10.55 -26.63 -28.57
C TYR A 1124 9.52 -25.85 -29.41
N GLU A 1125 9.75 -25.70 -30.72
CA GLU A 1125 8.77 -25.10 -31.64
C GLU A 1125 7.47 -25.94 -31.70
N MET A 1126 7.57 -27.28 -31.78
CA MET A 1126 6.40 -28.17 -31.74
C MET A 1126 5.62 -28.05 -30.42
N LYS A 1127 6.32 -27.99 -29.28
CA LYS A 1127 5.71 -27.77 -27.95
C LYS A 1127 5.05 -26.39 -27.85
N ALA A 1128 5.70 -25.34 -28.35
CA ALA A 1128 5.19 -23.97 -28.34
C ALA A 1128 3.91 -23.84 -29.17
N SER A 1129 3.91 -24.40 -30.39
CA SER A 1129 2.73 -24.55 -31.23
C SER A 1129 1.60 -25.23 -30.43
N ALA A 1130 1.84 -26.38 -29.80
CA ALA A 1130 0.83 -27.06 -28.99
C ALA A 1130 0.26 -26.18 -27.85
N TRP A 1131 1.09 -25.37 -27.19
CA TRP A 1131 0.66 -24.41 -26.15
C TRP A 1131 -0.22 -23.29 -26.71
N TYR A 1132 0.07 -22.82 -27.92
CA TYR A 1132 -0.77 -21.87 -28.65
C TYR A 1132 -2.13 -22.50 -29.01
N GLN A 1133 -2.15 -23.70 -29.59
CA GLN A 1133 -3.38 -24.39 -30.00
C GLN A 1133 -4.35 -24.60 -28.83
N VAL A 1134 -3.86 -25.09 -27.68
CA VAL A 1134 -4.73 -25.32 -26.52
C VAL A 1134 -5.28 -24.03 -25.90
N THR A 1135 -4.70 -22.88 -26.25
CA THR A 1135 -5.08 -21.57 -25.74
C THR A 1135 -6.05 -20.84 -26.67
N TYR A 1136 -5.80 -20.83 -27.98
CA TYR A 1136 -6.55 -20.04 -28.96
C TYR A 1136 -7.51 -20.87 -29.81
N HIS A 1137 -7.26 -22.16 -30.03
CA HIS A 1137 -8.06 -22.94 -30.97
C HIS A 1137 -9.50 -23.16 -30.45
N PRO A 1138 -10.56 -22.90 -31.24
CA PRO A 1138 -11.96 -22.94 -30.80
C PRO A 1138 -12.38 -24.23 -30.08
N ARG A 1139 -11.90 -25.38 -30.55
CA ARG A 1139 -12.15 -26.70 -29.93
C ARG A 1139 -11.71 -26.77 -28.46
N TRP A 1140 -10.52 -26.26 -28.15
CA TRP A 1140 -9.95 -26.31 -26.79
C TRP A 1140 -10.57 -25.25 -25.90
N VAL A 1141 -10.88 -24.08 -26.47
CA VAL A 1141 -11.67 -23.03 -25.81
C VAL A 1141 -13.04 -23.55 -25.36
N LYS A 1142 -13.76 -24.28 -26.23
CA LYS A 1142 -15.02 -24.94 -25.88
C LYS A 1142 -14.85 -25.97 -24.76
N LYS A 1143 -13.82 -26.81 -24.85
CA LYS A 1143 -13.48 -27.80 -23.82
C LYS A 1143 -13.16 -27.15 -22.46
N TYR A 1144 -12.59 -25.95 -22.44
CA TYR A 1144 -12.33 -25.21 -21.21
C TYR A 1144 -13.63 -24.71 -20.57
N ARG A 1145 -14.61 -24.30 -21.38
CA ARG A 1145 -15.94 -23.88 -20.93
C ARG A 1145 -16.66 -25.00 -20.17
N GLU A 1146 -16.54 -26.24 -20.65
CA GLU A 1146 -17.13 -27.44 -20.04
C GLU A 1146 -16.48 -27.84 -18.70
N LEU A 1147 -15.26 -27.37 -18.40
CA LEU A 1147 -14.56 -27.61 -17.12
C LEU A 1147 -14.99 -26.65 -15.99
N LYS A 1148 -15.77 -25.60 -16.30
CA LYS A 1148 -16.23 -24.63 -15.30
C LYS A 1148 -17.42 -25.16 -14.51
N GLU A 1149 -17.55 -24.74 -13.25
CA GLU A 1149 -18.73 -25.04 -12.44
C GLU A 1149 -20.00 -24.42 -13.06
N PRO A 1150 -21.18 -25.06 -12.92
CA PRO A 1150 -22.43 -24.59 -13.50
C PRO A 1150 -22.89 -23.18 -13.06
N ASP A 1151 -22.44 -22.70 -11.89
CA ASP A 1151 -22.85 -21.42 -11.28
C ASP A 1151 -21.77 -20.32 -11.35
N GLY A 1152 -20.65 -20.54 -12.07
CA GLY A 1152 -19.55 -19.57 -12.11
C GLY A 1152 -19.82 -18.39 -13.04
N ASP A 1153 -19.69 -17.15 -12.52
CA ASP A 1153 -19.55 -15.92 -13.32
C ASP A 1153 -18.62 -16.19 -14.52
N GLY A 1154 -19.00 -15.78 -15.73
CA GLY A 1154 -18.25 -16.04 -16.97
C GLY A 1154 -16.84 -15.46 -16.94
N VAL A 1155 -15.85 -16.22 -16.43
CA VAL A 1155 -14.44 -15.78 -16.41
C VAL A 1155 -13.91 -15.74 -17.85
N PRO A 1156 -13.34 -14.62 -18.34
CA PRO A 1156 -12.81 -14.52 -19.71
C PRO A 1156 -11.67 -15.51 -19.98
N ALA A 1157 -11.36 -15.73 -21.27
CA ALA A 1157 -10.24 -16.59 -21.69
C ALA A 1157 -8.92 -16.07 -21.12
N ARG A 1158 -8.07 -16.98 -20.63
CA ARG A 1158 -6.70 -16.66 -20.23
C ARG A 1158 -5.74 -17.00 -21.37
N LEU A 1159 -5.05 -15.98 -21.85
CA LEU A 1159 -4.25 -16.01 -23.08
C LEU A 1159 -2.74 -16.03 -22.83
N SER A 1160 -2.27 -15.63 -21.63
CA SER A 1160 -0.84 -15.49 -21.35
C SER A 1160 -0.06 -16.81 -21.28
N PHE A 1161 -0.75 -17.95 -21.16
CA PHE A 1161 -0.14 -19.28 -21.12
C PHE A 1161 0.70 -19.58 -22.39
N ALA A 1162 0.15 -19.34 -23.57
CA ALA A 1162 0.85 -19.59 -24.84
C ALA A 1162 2.15 -18.76 -24.92
N TRP A 1163 2.09 -17.51 -24.46
CA TRP A 1163 3.15 -16.53 -24.55
C TRP A 1163 4.26 -16.69 -23.47
N ILE A 1164 4.21 -17.74 -22.65
CA ILE A 1164 5.35 -18.17 -21.83
C ILE A 1164 6.50 -18.66 -22.72
N ALA A 1165 6.17 -19.26 -23.87
CA ALA A 1165 7.11 -19.71 -24.90
C ALA A 1165 7.19 -18.71 -26.07
N ALA A 1166 7.05 -17.41 -25.79
CA ALA A 1166 7.02 -16.35 -26.80
C ALA A 1166 8.20 -16.42 -27.77
N ASP A 1167 9.41 -16.68 -27.26
CA ASP A 1167 10.66 -16.78 -28.03
C ASP A 1167 10.53 -17.78 -29.20
N TYR A 1168 9.86 -18.91 -28.96
CA TYR A 1168 9.63 -19.95 -29.97
C TYR A 1168 8.47 -19.58 -30.91
N LEU A 1169 7.35 -19.09 -30.38
CA LEU A 1169 6.20 -18.67 -31.21
C LEU A 1169 6.58 -17.58 -32.21
N VAL A 1170 7.39 -16.61 -31.77
CA VAL A 1170 7.93 -15.55 -32.63
C VAL A 1170 8.80 -16.13 -33.74
N ARG A 1171 9.68 -17.09 -33.43
CA ARG A 1171 10.52 -17.76 -34.43
C ARG A 1171 9.69 -18.51 -35.49
N ILE A 1172 8.60 -19.16 -35.07
CA ILE A 1172 7.66 -19.83 -35.98
C ILE A 1172 7.05 -18.80 -36.94
N LYS A 1173 6.54 -17.69 -36.40
CA LYS A 1173 5.91 -16.62 -37.19
C LYS A 1173 6.86 -16.02 -38.23
N VAL A 1174 8.09 -15.68 -37.82
CA VAL A 1174 9.12 -15.13 -38.73
C VAL A 1174 9.45 -16.12 -39.85
N ARG A 1175 9.61 -17.42 -39.55
CA ARG A 1175 9.88 -18.46 -40.55
C ARG A 1175 8.74 -18.63 -41.57
N CYS A 1176 7.49 -18.56 -41.13
CA CYS A 1176 6.34 -18.65 -42.02
C CYS A 1176 6.23 -17.43 -42.96
N GLN A 1177 6.55 -16.23 -42.48
CA GLN A 1177 6.57 -15.02 -43.30
C GLN A 1177 7.66 -15.06 -44.39
N GLU A 1178 8.85 -15.58 -44.09
CA GLU A 1178 9.94 -15.74 -45.08
C GLU A 1178 9.59 -16.75 -46.20
N ARG A 1179 8.81 -17.79 -45.90
CA ARG A 1179 8.33 -18.76 -46.91
C ARG A 1179 7.20 -18.20 -47.79
N GLY A 1180 6.58 -17.09 -47.38
CA GLY A 1180 5.45 -16.45 -48.06
C GLY A 1180 5.82 -15.35 -49.06
N THR A 1181 7.08 -14.90 -49.12
CA THR A 1181 7.58 -13.98 -50.16
C THR A 1181 8.13 -14.77 -51.35
N PRO A 1182 7.45 -14.79 -52.52
CA PRO A 1182 8.01 -15.38 -53.72
C PRO A 1182 9.07 -14.44 -54.32
N ASP A 1183 10.12 -15.02 -54.88
CA ASP A 1183 11.14 -14.39 -55.73
C ASP A 1183 10.55 -13.32 -56.66
N SER A 1184 10.72 -12.04 -56.30
CA SER A 1184 10.48 -10.90 -57.19
C SER A 1184 11.78 -10.12 -57.47
N GLN A 1185 12.89 -10.85 -57.67
CA GLN A 1185 14.16 -10.31 -58.19
C GLN A 1185 14.78 -11.18 -59.29
N LYS A 1186 13.94 -11.83 -60.10
CA LYS A 1186 14.33 -12.37 -61.42
C LYS A 1186 13.32 -11.97 -62.49
N ALA A 1187 13.25 -10.67 -62.80
CA ALA A 1187 12.91 -10.15 -64.12
C ALA A 1187 13.18 -8.63 -64.13
N ASN A 1188 14.16 -8.24 -64.96
CA ASN A 1188 14.70 -6.90 -65.26
C ASN A 1188 15.71 -6.30 -64.28
#